data_AF-A0AAE1HK33-F1
#
_entry.id   AF-A0AAE1HK33-F1
#
_cell.length_a   1.000
_cell.length_b   1.000
_cell.length_c   1.000
_cell.angle_alpha   90.00
_cell.angle_beta   90.00
_cell.angle_gamma   90.00
#
_symmetry.space_group_name_H-M   'P 1'
#
loop_
_entity.id
_entity.type
_entity.pdbx_description
1 polymer ?
#
loop_
_entity_poly.entity_id
_entity_poly.type
_entity_poly.pdbx_seq_one_letter_code
_entity_poly.pdbx_strand_id
1 'polypeptide(L)'
;MIYSREIMEKDKDNDKPKPAPKPRGGARKVSARKRVKRPKQRGKYKQAVLGVNDPDLVDCLFSDDDVRAEYFECHIPESNNLILQSNETEMENAIDSSDVDNTSTSSCTTESSAVSSNDSRSSSVSDSLPPTDINSRPPSSSESRPSSSFSFTADSPICDRPSSAMESRPSSAASNTSKSSTVSKSAVMDFSITLGAVNPLENLTSEGNETPPNNVLLEALNRFKAILPRDWLSVADKIGFHLLFLSPFTPKSVLKEIVLFYNGNVSVFIQSGTVISRKVLVNFPVPSLLSNGEASVKDFCDKGLKILNVLMDFHTCVGVNSDSKRKFWSCIPNASVDKYVCDDSFAETCRSNHCEWLLKKKMSKCSSCKNVEMSLNRKVLTEGAGAPAPSTRNDQLTHSQALLKLSLQADAIRKRDKKISYLEKRVQDVLDKEGVDIDKELSDDFQQILESSSLSDVQKLFMKEQMARSKLKDVRSHRWHPTMIRFALFVRDKAGKSGYAALRDTGAIALPSERTLFDYSHSFRPQEGVSDGILKIVCEKVKKLNKSYQKYHNLLCDEMYISKNLVYRQSDGTLVGYSHLDEVEKELQNFESHVEHLFTGKSEKTELQLAKTMLAFLVKGVASDVKFVVASYPMLSLTGDMLYVRAWQVISKLERAGVKVLSFVCDHAPNNRAFLNMHQPLTKLKSGVVFDTYNFCSPEGRPLFLIADVCHLLKTIRNCFYNSGEGEKKTRCLQINGEKIVWKTIVRLYMTFKDCNFRKSFKLNAQNVFPNPFSCMRVRYAAQVLSDTVALDIEDQKWPGTTETVRFIRYCNKFFDTLNGAYAEHHIRIKNKNLAPYRDVNDVRFAWLGVPLPGHELQEGKSFLKYLQDWKDEVEALPLSRKQKDKMTLCWQTVTGIKRSIHAIAGAIRFLLQLEEPAKFINARVFSQDPLEQHFSLQSMGRGGSRNPNAFQFGNKRDATAQMREMGSKLLSGNTESLASGMAISDEPLPKRPRNSKKRK
;
A
#
# COMPACT_ATOMS: atom_id res chain seq x y z
N MET A 1 -51.81 40.04 -2.26
CA MET A 1 -53.10 40.75 -2.20
C MET A 1 -54.22 39.72 -2.24
N ILE A 2 -55.27 39.93 -1.45
CA ILE A 2 -56.68 39.53 -1.63
C ILE A 2 -56.94 38.03 -1.94
N TYR A 3 -57.40 37.16 -1.03
CA TYR A 3 -58.68 37.06 -0.28
C TYR A 3 -59.66 36.02 -0.88
N SER A 4 -60.05 35.02 -0.07
CA SER A 4 -61.43 34.46 0.02
C SER A 4 -62.03 33.71 -1.19
N ARG A 5 -63.09 32.88 -1.10
CA ARG A 5 -63.81 32.15 -0.01
C ARG A 5 -64.61 31.00 -0.70
N GLU A 6 -64.62 29.76 -0.20
CA GLU A 6 -65.72 29.09 0.55
C GLU A 6 -67.03 28.77 -0.21
N ILE A 7 -67.81 27.81 0.35
CA ILE A 7 -69.18 27.36 0.00
C ILE A 7 -69.22 26.19 -1.03
N MET A 8 -69.34 24.91 -0.60
CA MET A 8 -70.56 24.12 -0.23
C MET A 8 -71.38 23.69 -1.47
N GLU A 9 -72.03 22.50 -1.58
CA GLU A 9 -72.43 21.44 -0.63
C GLU A 9 -72.80 20.13 -1.39
N LYS A 10 -72.78 18.94 -0.73
CA LYS A 10 -73.61 17.71 -0.98
C LYS A 10 -73.61 17.03 -2.38
N ASP A 11 -73.89 15.74 -2.57
CA ASP A 11 -73.85 14.51 -1.73
C ASP A 11 -73.94 13.28 -2.67
N LYS A 12 -73.78 12.07 -2.11
CA LYS A 12 -74.26 10.74 -2.59
C LYS A 12 -73.32 9.78 -3.36
N ASP A 13 -73.20 8.61 -2.71
CA ASP A 13 -73.34 7.24 -3.23
C ASP A 13 -72.21 6.55 -4.04
N ASN A 14 -71.45 5.76 -3.27
CA ASN A 14 -71.23 4.32 -3.40
C ASN A 14 -70.48 3.67 -4.60
N ASP A 15 -69.68 2.68 -4.15
CA ASP A 15 -69.23 1.45 -4.79
C ASP A 15 -68.15 1.41 -5.88
N LYS A 16 -67.06 0.72 -5.49
CA LYS A 16 -66.00 0.14 -6.31
C LYS A 16 -66.60 -1.06 -7.10
N PRO A 17 -66.05 -1.43 -8.28
CA PRO A 17 -64.95 -2.40 -8.21
C PRO A 17 -63.83 -2.26 -9.28
N LYS A 18 -62.80 -3.07 -9.09
CA LYS A 18 -61.57 -3.22 -9.88
C LYS A 18 -61.82 -3.58 -11.36
N PRO A 19 -60.89 -3.23 -12.27
CA PRO A 19 -60.62 -4.03 -13.46
C PRO A 19 -59.33 -4.86 -13.32
N ALA A 20 -59.44 -6.14 -13.65
CA ALA A 20 -58.32 -7.00 -14.07
C ALA A 20 -58.42 -7.22 -15.62
N PRO A 21 -57.60 -8.05 -16.30
CA PRO A 21 -56.48 -7.49 -17.04
C PRO A 21 -56.40 -7.91 -18.54
N LYS A 22 -55.46 -7.27 -19.28
CA LYS A 22 -54.96 -7.63 -20.64
C LYS A 22 -55.95 -7.32 -21.80
N PRO A 23 -55.53 -7.28 -23.10
CA PRO A 23 -54.29 -7.82 -23.68
C PRO A 23 -53.47 -6.88 -24.59
N ARG A 24 -52.45 -7.47 -25.23
CA ARG A 24 -51.51 -6.84 -26.17
C ARG A 24 -52.20 -6.51 -27.51
N GLY A 25 -51.87 -5.35 -28.09
CA GLY A 25 -52.11 -5.03 -29.49
C GLY A 25 -51.08 -4.03 -29.98
N GLY A 26 -50.25 -4.41 -30.96
CA GLY A 26 -49.23 -3.53 -31.52
C GLY A 26 -49.63 -3.02 -32.90
N ALA A 27 -49.56 -1.71 -33.12
CA ALA A 27 -49.62 -1.12 -34.46
C ALA A 27 -48.75 0.14 -34.53
N ARG A 28 -47.83 0.18 -35.51
CA ARG A 28 -47.11 1.40 -35.88
C ARG A 28 -48.08 2.38 -36.54
N LYS A 29 -48.05 3.66 -36.13
CA LYS A 29 -48.27 4.77 -37.07
C LYS A 29 -47.20 5.83 -36.91
N VAL A 30 -46.62 6.22 -38.04
CA VAL A 30 -45.64 7.28 -38.19
C VAL A 30 -46.38 8.61 -38.26
N SER A 31 -45.86 9.64 -37.59
CA SER A 31 -46.08 11.02 -38.04
C SER A 31 -44.76 11.78 -37.99
N ALA A 32 -44.48 12.54 -39.05
CA ALA A 32 -43.26 13.31 -39.20
C ALA A 32 -43.62 14.79 -39.27
N ARG A 33 -42.88 15.65 -38.55
CA ARG A 33 -42.82 17.08 -38.88
C ARG A 33 -41.37 17.55 -39.04
N LYS A 34 -41.20 18.19 -40.20
CA LYS A 34 -39.99 18.68 -40.86
C LYS A 34 -39.00 19.39 -39.92
N ARG A 35 -37.70 19.12 -40.11
CA ARG A 35 -36.60 20.00 -39.69
C ARG A 35 -35.84 20.42 -40.94
N VAL A 36 -35.78 21.73 -41.22
CA VAL A 36 -35.18 22.28 -42.44
C VAL A 36 -33.64 22.30 -42.32
N LYS A 37 -32.97 21.92 -43.41
CA LYS A 37 -31.51 21.97 -43.65
C LYS A 37 -31.15 23.40 -44.15
N ARG A 38 -29.94 23.96 -44.11
CA ARG A 38 -28.52 23.53 -44.24
C ARG A 38 -27.66 24.81 -43.97
N PRO A 39 -26.31 24.88 -44.19
CA PRO A 39 -25.32 23.84 -44.44
C PRO A 39 -24.10 23.86 -43.47
N LYS A 40 -23.18 22.90 -43.65
CA LYS A 40 -21.79 22.98 -43.15
C LYS A 40 -20.87 23.41 -44.29
N GLN A 41 -19.87 24.25 -44.01
CA GLN A 41 -18.66 24.35 -44.81
C GLN A 41 -17.43 24.00 -43.96
N ARG A 42 -16.38 23.48 -44.62
CA ARG A 42 -15.07 23.12 -44.05
C ARG A 42 -13.98 23.87 -44.83
N GLY A 43 -13.09 24.56 -44.14
CA GLY A 43 -11.82 25.09 -44.65
C GLY A 43 -10.99 25.59 -43.46
N LYS A 44 -9.93 24.89 -43.04
CA LYS A 44 -8.54 24.98 -43.53
C LYS A 44 -7.81 26.28 -43.13
N TYR A 45 -7.12 26.24 -41.98
CA TYR A 45 -5.79 26.83 -41.76
C TYR A 45 -5.05 25.85 -40.83
N LYS A 46 -4.13 25.01 -41.35
CA LYS A 46 -2.70 25.27 -41.60
C LYS A 46 -1.93 25.58 -40.31
N GLN A 47 -1.42 24.53 -39.68
CA GLN A 47 -0.24 24.59 -38.81
C GLN A 47 1.00 24.62 -39.72
N ALA A 48 1.93 25.55 -39.50
CA ALA A 48 3.22 25.61 -40.17
C ALA A 48 4.32 25.76 -39.12
N VAL A 49 5.47 25.13 -39.35
CA VAL A 49 6.58 25.02 -38.39
C VAL A 49 7.75 25.89 -38.86
N LEU A 50 8.14 26.84 -38.01
CA LEU A 50 9.47 27.44 -37.85
C LEU A 50 9.46 28.02 -36.42
N GLY A 51 10.48 27.93 -35.57
CA GLY A 51 11.79 27.30 -35.72
C GLY A 51 12.81 28.08 -34.87
N VAL A 52 13.15 27.57 -33.68
CA VAL A 52 14.27 28.07 -32.86
C VAL A 52 14.99 26.87 -32.28
N ASN A 53 16.25 26.68 -32.71
CA ASN A 53 17.24 25.80 -32.07
C ASN A 53 17.70 26.50 -30.77
N ASP A 54 18.06 25.83 -29.68
CA ASP A 54 19.25 24.99 -29.53
C ASP A 54 19.19 24.19 -28.19
N PRO A 55 20.12 23.28 -27.88
CA PRO A 55 19.73 22.00 -27.27
C PRO A 55 20.63 21.59 -26.09
N ASP A 56 20.16 21.76 -24.85
CA ASP A 56 20.91 21.30 -23.68
C ASP A 56 20.06 20.51 -22.66
N LEU A 57 20.66 19.42 -22.17
CA LEU A 57 20.18 18.41 -21.21
C LEU A 57 18.98 17.53 -21.63
N VAL A 58 19.36 16.49 -22.38
CA VAL A 58 18.68 15.19 -22.51
C VAL A 58 19.10 14.24 -21.36
N ASP A 59 18.16 13.38 -20.94
CA ASP A 59 18.28 12.12 -20.19
C ASP A 59 19.07 12.01 -18.85
N CYS A 60 18.39 11.42 -17.85
CA CYS A 60 18.69 10.03 -17.48
C CYS A 60 17.56 9.41 -16.62
N LEU A 61 17.01 8.30 -17.09
CA LEU A 61 16.12 7.39 -16.36
C LEU A 61 16.90 6.14 -15.90
N PHE A 62 16.30 5.41 -14.95
CA PHE A 62 16.67 4.06 -14.47
C PHE A 62 17.86 3.92 -13.50
N SER A 63 17.54 3.57 -12.26
CA SER A 63 17.55 2.16 -11.83
C SER A 63 16.70 1.98 -10.58
N ASP A 64 15.82 0.98 -10.59
CA ASP A 64 15.27 0.40 -9.35
C ASP A 64 16.31 -0.60 -8.82
N ASP A 65 16.57 -0.60 -7.50
CA ASP A 65 16.38 -1.78 -6.65
C ASP A 65 16.60 -1.45 -5.16
N ASP A 66 16.13 -2.34 -4.28
CA ASP A 66 16.30 -2.37 -2.82
C ASP A 66 15.82 -1.18 -1.95
N VAL A 67 14.51 -1.20 -1.61
CA VAL A 67 14.10 -1.17 -0.18
C VAL A 67 12.83 -2.04 0.02
N ARG A 68 13.00 -3.25 0.59
CA ARG A 68 11.88 -4.09 1.06
C ARG A 68 12.23 -4.83 2.36
N ALA A 69 12.12 -4.13 3.49
CA ALA A 69 11.94 -4.68 4.84
C ALA A 69 11.46 -3.51 5.74
N GLU A 70 10.20 -3.48 6.15
CA GLU A 70 9.70 -3.96 7.46
C GLU A 70 9.68 -2.89 8.56
N TYR A 71 8.53 -2.22 8.67
CA TYR A 71 8.09 -1.57 9.90
C TYR A 71 7.06 -2.48 10.58
N PHE A 72 7.55 -3.50 11.28
CA PHE A 72 6.81 -4.23 12.30
C PHE A 72 7.46 -3.94 13.66
N GLU A 73 6.86 -3.05 14.46
CA GLU A 73 6.98 -3.16 15.92
C GLU A 73 5.72 -3.87 16.40
N CYS A 74 5.83 -5.19 16.53
CA CYS A 74 4.85 -5.97 17.27
C CYS A 74 5.07 -5.70 18.77
N HIS A 75 4.02 -5.40 19.52
CA HIS A 75 4.09 -5.47 20.97
C HIS A 75 4.21 -6.93 21.38
N ILE A 76 5.42 -7.36 21.73
CA ILE A 76 5.64 -8.56 22.55
C ILE A 76 5.96 -8.06 23.96
N PRO A 77 5.15 -8.40 24.98
CA PRO A 77 5.55 -8.20 26.37
C PRO A 77 6.55 -9.30 26.74
N GLU A 78 7.81 -8.93 26.99
CA GLU A 78 8.75 -9.86 27.62
C GLU A 78 8.34 -10.07 29.08
N SER A 79 7.65 -11.18 29.29
CA SER A 79 7.41 -11.75 30.61
C SER A 79 8.66 -12.46 31.10
N ASN A 80 9.26 -11.95 32.18
CA ASN A 80 10.08 -12.75 33.08
C ASN A 80 10.02 -12.15 34.49
N ASN A 81 9.04 -12.61 35.26
CA ASN A 81 9.06 -12.47 36.71
C ASN A 81 9.87 -13.62 37.30
N LEU A 82 10.95 -13.30 37.99
CA LEU A 82 11.45 -14.10 39.12
C LEU A 82 11.54 -13.17 40.32
N ILE A 83 10.39 -12.99 40.97
CA ILE A 83 10.31 -12.44 42.32
C ILE A 83 10.03 -13.61 43.25
N LEU A 84 10.91 -13.81 44.23
CA LEU A 84 10.67 -14.70 45.35
C LEU A 84 9.46 -14.16 46.14
N GLN A 85 8.46 -15.00 46.33
CA GLN A 85 7.33 -14.69 47.21
C GLN A 85 7.77 -14.76 48.67
N SER A 86 7.48 -13.72 49.44
CA SER A 86 7.23 -13.83 50.88
C SER A 86 5.87 -13.19 51.15
N ASN A 87 4.97 -13.97 51.75
CA ASN A 87 3.61 -13.54 52.07
C ASN A 87 3.63 -12.47 53.15
N GLU A 88 2.62 -11.59 53.15
CA GLU A 88 1.95 -11.20 54.39
C GLU A 88 0.52 -10.73 54.09
N THR A 89 -0.40 -11.17 54.94
CA THR A 89 -1.86 -10.97 54.88
C THR A 89 -2.29 -9.89 55.86
N GLU A 90 -3.37 -9.16 55.55
CA GLU A 90 -4.37 -8.53 56.46
C GLU A 90 -4.97 -7.30 55.77
N MET A 91 -6.20 -6.84 56.01
CA MET A 91 -7.50 -7.39 56.41
C MET A 91 -8.45 -6.19 56.24
N GLU A 92 -9.65 -6.38 55.70
CA GLU A 92 -10.63 -5.28 55.57
C GLU A 92 -11.33 -5.00 56.91
N ASN A 93 -11.62 -3.72 57.16
CA ASN A 93 -12.84 -3.17 57.83
C ASN A 93 -12.56 -1.68 58.15
N ALA A 94 -13.51 -0.73 58.26
CA ALA A 94 -14.86 -0.46 57.77
C ALA A 94 -15.39 0.72 58.63
N ILE A 95 -16.30 1.55 58.10
CA ILE A 95 -17.26 2.42 58.84
C ILE A 95 -16.73 3.76 59.44
N ASP A 96 -16.91 4.83 58.64
CA ASP A 96 -17.91 5.91 58.81
C ASP A 96 -17.82 7.06 59.87
N SER A 97 -18.38 8.19 59.43
CA SER A 97 -19.04 9.31 60.14
C SER A 97 -18.27 10.48 60.79
N SER A 98 -18.55 11.66 60.19
CA SER A 98 -18.82 13.00 60.76
C SER A 98 -17.79 13.77 61.61
N ASP A 99 -17.45 14.95 61.08
CA ASP A 99 -17.46 16.28 61.71
C ASP A 99 -16.75 16.53 63.06
N VAL A 100 -15.87 17.54 63.10
CA VAL A 100 -16.16 18.86 63.71
C VAL A 100 -14.93 19.80 63.62
N ASP A 101 -15.18 21.00 63.12
CA ASP A 101 -14.55 22.31 63.35
C ASP A 101 -13.01 22.54 63.46
N ASN A 102 -12.62 23.52 62.62
CA ASN A 102 -11.89 24.74 62.97
C ASN A 102 -10.37 24.75 63.29
N THR A 103 -9.68 25.31 62.28
CA THR A 103 -8.80 26.49 62.38
C THR A 103 -7.45 26.40 63.08
N SER A 104 -6.44 26.89 62.32
CA SER A 104 -5.39 27.79 62.80
C SER A 104 -4.31 27.21 63.74
N THR A 105 -3.03 27.60 63.69
CA THR A 105 -2.42 28.76 63.00
C THR A 105 -0.93 28.50 62.72
N SER A 106 -0.34 29.30 61.84
CA SER A 106 1.02 29.89 61.87
C SER A 106 2.02 29.42 62.96
N SER A 107 3.34 29.32 62.74
CA SER A 107 4.22 29.66 61.60
C SER A 107 5.68 29.57 62.06
N CYS A 108 6.64 29.65 61.12
CA CYS A 108 8.04 30.05 61.36
C CYS A 108 8.92 29.05 62.16
N THR A 109 10.23 28.91 61.96
CA THR A 109 11.16 29.49 60.96
C THR A 109 12.46 28.66 60.90
N THR A 110 13.21 28.79 59.80
CA THR A 110 14.69 28.73 59.68
C THR A 110 15.46 27.55 60.29
N GLU A 111 16.09 26.69 59.47
CA GLU A 111 17.55 26.73 59.13
C GLU A 111 18.45 25.96 60.14
N SER A 112 19.65 25.48 59.81
CA SER A 112 20.19 24.99 58.52
C SER A 112 21.54 24.29 58.77
N SER A 113 21.88 23.27 57.97
CA SER A 113 23.27 22.81 57.73
C SER A 113 24.06 22.26 58.96
N ALA A 114 25.25 21.67 58.89
CA ALA A 114 26.16 21.34 57.78
C ALA A 114 27.17 20.23 58.22
N VAL A 115 27.91 19.63 57.25
CA VAL A 115 29.35 19.21 57.40
C VAL A 115 29.67 18.03 58.35
N SER A 116 30.80 17.32 58.28
CA SER A 116 31.42 16.50 57.20
C SER A 116 32.56 15.65 57.82
N SER A 117 32.95 14.51 57.22
CA SER A 117 34.28 13.83 57.40
C SER A 117 34.63 13.35 58.84
N ASN A 118 35.50 12.37 59.14
CA ASN A 118 36.34 11.45 58.35
C ASN A 118 36.81 10.26 59.25
N ASP A 119 37.58 9.33 58.68
CA ASP A 119 38.66 8.53 59.32
C ASP A 119 38.42 7.33 60.29
N SER A 120 38.57 6.14 59.69
CA SER A 120 39.62 5.10 59.93
C SER A 120 40.02 4.57 61.34
N ARG A 121 39.96 3.22 61.51
CA ARG A 121 40.91 2.28 62.18
C ARG A 121 40.23 0.90 62.39
N SER A 122 40.64 -0.22 61.79
CA SER A 122 41.82 -1.10 62.01
C SER A 122 41.67 -2.19 63.10
N SER A 123 42.02 -3.44 62.72
CA SER A 123 42.44 -4.63 63.52
C SER A 123 41.34 -5.61 64.00
N SER A 124 41.53 -6.94 64.05
CA SER A 124 42.58 -7.85 63.52
C SER A 124 42.25 -9.35 63.78
N VAL A 125 42.56 -10.26 62.83
CA VAL A 125 43.11 -11.65 63.05
C VAL A 125 42.17 -12.68 63.76
N SER A 126 42.12 -14.01 63.52
CA SER A 126 42.97 -15.05 62.88
C SER A 126 42.14 -16.28 62.43
N ASP A 127 42.63 -17.03 61.42
CA ASP A 127 42.72 -18.52 61.26
C ASP A 127 41.48 -19.44 61.49
N SER A 128 41.29 -20.60 60.83
CA SER A 128 42.06 -21.39 59.84
C SER A 128 41.16 -22.39 59.06
N LEU A 129 41.70 -23.08 58.04
CA LEU A 129 41.03 -24.02 57.10
C LEU A 129 41.07 -25.52 57.58
N PRO A 130 40.82 -26.54 56.73
CA PRO A 130 39.57 -27.31 56.52
C PRO A 130 39.73 -28.79 57.03
N PRO A 131 38.95 -29.85 56.64
CA PRO A 131 38.99 -30.48 55.28
C PRO A 131 37.77 -31.37 54.84
N THR A 132 37.85 -31.96 53.62
CA THR A 132 37.45 -33.33 53.10
C THR A 132 36.30 -34.19 53.72
N ASP A 133 35.72 -35.23 53.07
CA ASP A 133 35.44 -35.66 51.68
C ASP A 133 34.71 -37.05 51.71
N ILE A 134 34.05 -37.50 50.63
CA ILE A 134 33.80 -38.92 50.21
C ILE A 134 32.83 -39.90 50.98
N ASN A 135 31.98 -40.61 50.19
CA ASN A 135 31.22 -41.89 50.41
C ASN A 135 30.09 -41.94 51.50
N SER A 136 29.00 -42.73 51.38
CA SER A 136 28.78 -44.05 50.76
C SER A 136 27.34 -44.28 50.23
N ARG A 137 27.09 -45.43 49.55
CA ARG A 137 25.84 -45.78 48.81
C ARG A 137 25.13 -47.04 49.42
N PRO A 138 24.24 -47.79 48.71
CA PRO A 138 22.83 -48.09 49.04
C PRO A 138 22.61 -49.52 49.64
N PRO A 139 21.40 -50.13 49.66
CA PRO A 139 20.89 -50.87 48.48
C PRO A 139 19.32 -50.90 48.29
N SER A 140 18.81 -51.02 47.05
CA SER A 140 18.04 -52.17 46.46
C SER A 140 16.57 -52.34 46.93
N SER A 141 15.58 -52.82 46.18
CA SER A 141 15.45 -53.57 44.89
C SER A 141 14.00 -53.43 44.34
N SER A 142 13.59 -53.71 43.09
CA SER A 142 14.26 -53.96 41.79
C SER A 142 13.23 -54.07 40.62
N GLU A 143 13.73 -54.13 39.37
CA GLU A 143 13.12 -54.81 38.19
C GLU A 143 11.85 -54.23 37.52
N SER A 144 11.55 -54.50 36.24
CA SER A 144 12.34 -54.93 35.05
C SER A 144 11.74 -54.20 33.81
N ARG A 145 12.41 -53.78 32.72
CA ARG A 145 13.47 -54.27 31.78
C ARG A 145 12.97 -55.25 30.69
N PRO A 146 13.58 -55.28 29.47
CA PRO A 146 14.78 -54.57 28.91
C PRO A 146 14.44 -53.55 27.77
N SER A 147 15.24 -52.55 27.34
CA SER A 147 16.63 -52.47 26.77
C SER A 147 16.77 -53.04 25.34
N SER A 148 17.53 -52.50 24.37
CA SER A 148 18.47 -51.33 24.31
C SER A 148 18.87 -50.98 22.85
N SER A 149 19.42 -49.77 22.65
CA SER A 149 20.45 -49.36 21.63
C SER A 149 20.21 -49.58 20.12
N PHE A 150 20.42 -48.54 19.29
CA PHE A 150 21.54 -48.46 18.32
C PHE A 150 21.70 -47.05 17.70
N SER A 151 22.82 -46.83 17.01
CA SER A 151 23.35 -45.58 16.46
C SER A 151 22.49 -44.85 15.42
N PHE A 152 22.54 -43.51 15.43
CA PHE A 152 22.31 -42.71 14.22
C PHE A 152 23.59 -42.64 13.40
N THR A 153 23.64 -43.39 12.29
CA THR A 153 24.64 -43.20 11.23
C THR A 153 24.20 -42.08 10.29
N ALA A 154 25.15 -41.27 9.86
CA ALA A 154 24.95 -40.34 8.76
C ALA A 154 24.73 -41.09 7.45
N ASP A 155 23.99 -40.48 6.51
CA ASP A 155 24.47 -40.34 5.13
C ASP A 155 23.67 -39.25 4.39
N SER A 156 24.32 -38.10 4.27
CA SER A 156 24.01 -37.09 3.26
C SER A 156 25.34 -36.61 2.70
N PRO A 157 25.64 -36.85 1.42
CA PRO A 157 26.71 -36.14 0.72
C PRO A 157 26.15 -34.76 0.27
N ILE A 158 26.69 -33.57 0.60
CA ILE A 158 28.09 -33.11 0.70
C ILE A 158 28.74 -33.28 -0.68
N CYS A 159 29.24 -32.25 -1.40
CA CYS A 159 29.53 -30.83 -1.10
C CYS A 159 29.82 -30.09 -2.46
N ASP A 160 30.46 -28.92 -2.64
CA ASP A 160 31.10 -27.89 -1.79
C ASP A 160 31.31 -26.59 -2.62
N ARG A 161 31.30 -25.39 -1.97
CA ARG A 161 32.21 -24.22 -2.18
C ARG A 161 32.41 -23.52 -3.57
N PRO A 162 33.15 -22.38 -3.63
CA PRO A 162 33.40 -21.34 -2.61
C PRO A 162 33.18 -19.88 -3.11
N SER A 163 33.45 -18.93 -2.22
CA SER A 163 33.49 -17.47 -2.42
C SER A 163 34.80 -16.90 -2.98
N SER A 164 34.71 -15.79 -3.75
CA SER A 164 35.64 -14.63 -3.76
C SER A 164 35.15 -13.63 -4.84
N ALA A 165 34.84 -12.36 -4.57
CA ALA A 165 35.73 -11.22 -4.32
C ALA A 165 36.48 -10.72 -5.58
N MET A 166 36.82 -9.42 -5.61
CA MET A 166 37.40 -8.65 -6.73
C MET A 166 36.42 -8.31 -7.87
N GLU A 167 36.47 -7.20 -8.60
CA GLU A 167 36.94 -5.80 -8.39
C GLU A 167 36.70 -5.07 -9.73
N SER A 168 36.46 -3.75 -9.68
CA SER A 168 36.75 -2.76 -10.75
C SER A 168 36.23 -2.91 -12.20
N ARG A 169 35.34 -1.96 -12.59
CA ARG A 169 35.45 -1.08 -13.81
C ARG A 169 35.37 -1.72 -15.23
N PRO A 170 35.31 -0.93 -16.34
CA PRO A 170 34.74 0.41 -16.56
C PRO A 170 33.78 0.48 -17.79
N SER A 171 33.41 1.71 -18.16
CA SER A 171 32.62 2.17 -19.31
C SER A 171 33.22 1.97 -20.72
N SER A 172 32.38 1.76 -21.73
CA SER A 172 32.37 2.41 -23.07
C SER A 172 31.20 1.85 -23.91
N ALA A 173 30.37 2.55 -24.70
CA ALA A 173 30.47 3.80 -25.49
C ALA A 173 30.95 3.63 -26.95
N ALA A 174 30.09 3.10 -27.83
CA ALA A 174 30.02 3.28 -29.30
C ALA A 174 28.72 2.57 -29.78
N SER A 175 27.70 3.18 -30.40
CA SER A 175 27.58 4.06 -31.59
C SER A 175 27.38 3.32 -32.93
N ASN A 176 26.34 3.76 -33.65
CA ASN A 176 26.17 3.82 -35.10
C ASN A 176 25.73 2.63 -36.01
N THR A 177 24.81 3.03 -36.90
CA THR A 177 24.67 2.71 -38.36
C THR A 177 24.24 1.31 -38.86
N SER A 178 22.96 1.25 -39.24
CA SER A 178 22.45 1.06 -40.62
C SER A 178 23.16 0.17 -41.68
N LYS A 179 22.29 -0.55 -42.42
CA LYS A 179 22.39 -1.10 -43.81
C LYS A 179 23.07 -2.47 -44.05
N SER A 180 22.23 -3.34 -44.60
CA SER A 180 22.42 -4.12 -45.84
C SER A 180 23.39 -5.31 -45.88
N SER A 181 22.77 -6.49 -46.08
CA SER A 181 23.12 -7.55 -47.03
C SER A 181 24.42 -8.38 -46.92
N THR A 182 24.19 -9.69 -47.06
CA THR A 182 25.01 -10.73 -47.72
C THR A 182 26.26 -11.33 -47.05
N VAL A 183 26.05 -12.59 -46.60
CA VAL A 183 26.85 -13.80 -46.91
C VAL A 183 28.31 -13.90 -46.44
N SER A 184 28.53 -14.74 -45.41
CA SER A 184 29.60 -15.76 -45.31
C SER A 184 29.31 -16.60 -44.04
N LYS A 185 29.10 -17.93 -44.16
CA LYS A 185 30.08 -19.05 -44.20
C LYS A 185 30.73 -19.36 -42.83
N SER A 186 31.01 -20.65 -42.63
CA SER A 186 31.75 -21.26 -41.50
C SER A 186 31.02 -21.33 -40.15
N ALA A 187 31.07 -22.41 -39.39
CA ALA A 187 31.42 -23.79 -39.74
C ALA A 187 30.63 -24.77 -38.86
N VAL A 188 30.03 -25.80 -39.47
CA VAL A 188 29.72 -27.05 -38.77
C VAL A 188 30.97 -27.91 -38.92
N MET A 189 31.62 -28.26 -37.81
CA MET A 189 32.65 -29.31 -37.85
C MET A 189 31.96 -30.68 -37.89
N ASP A 190 32.06 -31.28 -39.08
CA ASP A 190 32.33 -32.69 -39.35
C ASP A 190 31.87 -33.75 -38.33
N PHE A 191 30.86 -34.50 -38.76
CA PHE A 191 30.89 -35.97 -38.64
C PHE A 191 30.70 -36.56 -40.04
N SER A 192 31.79 -37.01 -40.67
CA SER A 192 31.76 -37.61 -41.99
C SER A 192 31.26 -39.05 -41.96
N ILE A 193 30.29 -39.39 -42.82
CA ILE A 193 30.24 -40.71 -43.48
C ILE A 193 29.93 -40.48 -44.96
N THR A 194 30.88 -40.86 -45.81
CA THR A 194 30.82 -40.65 -47.26
C THR A 194 30.07 -41.79 -47.95
N LEU A 195 29.01 -41.44 -48.69
CA LEU A 195 28.43 -42.22 -49.79
C LEU A 195 28.05 -41.17 -50.84
N GLY A 196 28.80 -40.98 -51.92
CA GLY A 196 29.25 -42.03 -52.82
C GLY A 196 28.24 -42.08 -53.96
N ALA A 197 28.49 -41.32 -55.02
CA ALA A 197 27.59 -41.26 -56.17
C ALA A 197 27.56 -42.63 -56.85
N VAL A 198 26.38 -43.24 -56.92
CA VAL A 198 26.15 -44.47 -57.68
C VAL A 198 25.01 -44.20 -58.65
N ASN A 199 25.37 -44.07 -59.93
CA ASN A 199 24.40 -44.06 -61.03
C ASN A 199 23.71 -45.44 -61.09
N PRO A 200 22.39 -45.54 -60.95
CA PRO A 200 21.68 -46.82 -61.05
C PRO A 200 21.46 -47.23 -62.53
N LEU A 201 22.50 -47.15 -63.36
CA LEU A 201 22.50 -47.65 -64.74
C LEU A 201 23.82 -48.32 -65.19
N GLU A 202 24.84 -48.37 -64.32
CA GLU A 202 26.10 -49.09 -64.58
C GLU A 202 26.36 -50.09 -63.45
N ASN A 203 25.79 -51.29 -63.60
CA ASN A 203 26.29 -52.59 -63.10
C ASN A 203 25.23 -53.69 -63.32
N LEU A 204 24.99 -54.02 -64.59
CA LEU A 204 24.36 -55.27 -65.02
C LEU A 204 25.17 -55.86 -66.19
N THR A 205 26.39 -56.28 -65.89
CA THR A 205 27.19 -57.16 -66.74
C THR A 205 27.55 -58.40 -65.92
N SER A 206 27.31 -59.60 -66.50
CA SER A 206 28.00 -60.87 -66.24
C SER A 206 28.14 -61.33 -64.76
N GLU A 207 27.65 -62.49 -64.30
CA GLU A 207 27.18 -63.73 -64.95
C GLU A 207 26.16 -64.47 -64.04
N GLY A 208 25.45 -65.47 -64.56
CA GLY A 208 24.85 -66.50 -63.69
C GLY A 208 23.44 -66.25 -63.11
N ASN A 209 22.50 -65.70 -63.91
CA ASN A 209 21.06 -65.87 -63.68
C ASN A 209 20.45 -66.55 -64.90
N GLU A 210 20.43 -67.88 -64.94
CA GLU A 210 19.57 -68.60 -65.90
C GLU A 210 18.10 -68.30 -65.54
N THR A 211 17.34 -67.75 -66.50
CA THR A 211 15.89 -67.63 -66.35
C THR A 211 15.29 -69.02 -66.15
N PRO A 212 14.56 -69.28 -65.04
CA PRO A 212 13.94 -70.58 -64.81
C PRO A 212 13.08 -71.01 -66.01
N PRO A 213 13.01 -72.32 -66.33
CA PRO A 213 12.28 -72.77 -67.51
C PRO A 213 10.79 -72.44 -67.42
N ASN A 214 10.16 -72.22 -68.58
CA ASN A 214 8.81 -71.64 -68.69
C ASN A 214 7.73 -72.39 -67.90
N ASN A 215 7.87 -73.70 -67.68
CA ASN A 215 6.97 -74.49 -66.84
C ASN A 215 7.01 -74.07 -65.36
N VAL A 216 8.21 -73.84 -64.82
CA VAL A 216 8.43 -73.38 -63.43
C VAL A 216 7.91 -71.95 -63.26
N LEU A 217 8.16 -71.06 -64.23
CA LEU A 217 7.62 -69.70 -64.21
C LEU A 217 6.09 -69.68 -64.27
N LEU A 218 5.48 -70.54 -65.09
CA LEU A 218 4.03 -70.64 -65.20
C LEU A 218 3.38 -71.22 -63.92
N GLU A 219 4.01 -72.20 -63.29
CA GLU A 219 3.55 -72.75 -62.00
C GLU A 219 3.61 -71.69 -60.88
N ALA A 220 4.74 -70.99 -60.75
CA ALA A 220 4.91 -69.90 -59.80
C ALA A 220 3.90 -68.75 -60.05
N LEU A 221 3.69 -68.37 -61.31
CA LEU A 221 2.71 -67.33 -61.68
C LEU A 221 1.27 -67.74 -61.35
N ASN A 222 0.92 -69.01 -61.55
CA ASN A 222 -0.40 -69.53 -61.18
C ASN A 222 -0.57 -69.63 -59.66
N ARG A 223 0.47 -70.02 -58.90
CA ARG A 223 0.47 -69.97 -57.44
C ARG A 223 0.30 -68.54 -56.93
N PHE A 224 1.04 -67.55 -57.46
CA PHE A 224 0.84 -66.15 -57.08
C PHE A 224 -0.59 -65.66 -57.40
N LYS A 225 -1.14 -65.97 -58.59
CA LYS A 225 -2.55 -65.63 -58.92
C LYS A 225 -3.58 -66.26 -57.97
N ALA A 226 -3.31 -67.45 -57.42
CA ALA A 226 -4.20 -68.12 -56.47
C ALA A 226 -4.08 -67.58 -55.03
N ILE A 227 -2.94 -66.98 -54.69
CA ILE A 227 -2.57 -66.61 -53.32
C ILE A 227 -2.68 -65.08 -53.08
N LEU A 228 -2.51 -64.25 -54.11
CA LEU A 228 -2.58 -62.80 -54.01
C LEU A 228 -4.02 -62.29 -53.70
N PRO A 229 -4.17 -61.21 -52.92
CA PRO A 229 -5.45 -60.52 -52.78
C PRO A 229 -5.93 -59.94 -54.13
N ARG A 230 -7.25 -59.77 -54.31
CA ARG A 230 -7.87 -59.36 -55.60
C ARG A 230 -7.30 -58.08 -56.23
N ASP A 231 -6.80 -57.15 -55.42
CA ASP A 231 -6.28 -55.86 -55.86
C ASP A 231 -4.78 -55.90 -56.22
N TRP A 232 -4.15 -57.08 -56.14
CA TRP A 232 -2.75 -57.33 -56.50
C TRP A 232 -2.64 -58.18 -57.77
N LEU A 233 -1.75 -57.77 -58.66
CA LEU A 233 -1.45 -58.46 -59.92
C LEU A 233 -0.01 -59.00 -59.90
N SER A 234 0.19 -60.28 -60.22
CA SER A 234 1.52 -60.85 -60.48
C SER A 234 1.85 -60.85 -61.97
N VAL A 235 2.97 -60.24 -62.34
CA VAL A 235 3.58 -60.29 -63.68
C VAL A 235 4.97 -60.90 -63.57
N ALA A 236 5.38 -61.75 -64.51
CA ALA A 236 6.74 -62.28 -64.59
C ALA A 236 7.49 -61.59 -65.75
N ASP A 237 8.78 -61.33 -65.56
CA ASP A 237 9.64 -60.75 -66.58
C ASP A 237 10.99 -61.50 -66.68
N LYS A 238 12.02 -60.90 -67.30
CA LYS A 238 13.33 -61.53 -67.47
C LYS A 238 14.19 -61.58 -66.21
N ILE A 239 13.85 -60.83 -65.15
CA ILE A 239 14.66 -60.69 -63.93
C ILE A 239 13.91 -61.15 -62.66
N GLY A 240 12.58 -61.18 -62.65
CA GLY A 240 11.81 -61.67 -61.52
C GLY A 240 10.28 -61.65 -61.67
N PHE A 241 9.60 -61.76 -60.53
CA PHE A 241 8.16 -61.58 -60.39
C PHE A 241 7.84 -60.20 -59.80
N HIS A 242 7.03 -59.43 -60.51
CA HIS A 242 6.49 -58.14 -60.09
C HIS A 242 5.10 -58.36 -59.49
N LEU A 243 4.94 -58.10 -58.18
CA LEU A 243 3.67 -58.08 -57.48
C LEU A 243 3.21 -56.63 -57.36
N LEU A 244 2.19 -56.26 -58.12
CA LEU A 244 1.72 -54.88 -58.30
C LEU A 244 0.41 -54.66 -57.55
N PHE A 245 0.40 -53.76 -56.57
CA PHE A 245 -0.84 -53.26 -55.95
C PHE A 245 -1.39 -52.12 -56.78
N LEU A 246 -2.56 -52.34 -57.39
CA LEU A 246 -3.20 -51.33 -58.21
C LEU A 246 -4.09 -50.43 -57.35
N SER A 247 -4.12 -49.15 -57.69
CA SER A 247 -5.08 -48.21 -57.12
C SER A 247 -6.51 -48.64 -57.47
N PRO A 248 -7.42 -48.85 -56.50
CA PRO A 248 -8.85 -49.06 -56.79
C PRO A 248 -9.51 -47.83 -57.45
N PHE A 249 -8.86 -46.67 -57.32
CA PHE A 249 -9.45 -45.35 -57.51
C PHE A 249 -8.93 -44.62 -58.75
N THR A 250 -7.69 -44.93 -59.17
CA THR A 250 -7.06 -44.38 -60.37
C THR A 250 -6.65 -45.52 -61.30
N PRO A 251 -7.41 -45.77 -62.40
CA PRO A 251 -7.18 -46.93 -63.25
C PRO A 251 -5.76 -46.89 -63.85
N LYS A 252 -5.05 -48.02 -63.70
CA LYS A 252 -3.66 -48.26 -64.14
C LYS A 252 -2.55 -47.57 -63.32
N SER A 253 -2.85 -46.99 -62.16
CA SER A 253 -1.81 -46.50 -61.24
C SER A 253 -1.32 -47.59 -60.29
N VAL A 254 -0.02 -47.88 -60.29
CA VAL A 254 0.63 -48.79 -59.33
C VAL A 254 0.97 -48.02 -58.05
N LEU A 255 0.38 -48.42 -56.91
CA LEU A 255 0.61 -47.77 -55.62
C LEU A 255 1.80 -48.38 -54.86
N LYS A 256 1.92 -49.71 -54.89
CA LYS A 256 3.06 -50.48 -54.36
C LYS A 256 3.46 -51.50 -55.42
N GLU A 257 4.75 -51.71 -55.59
CA GLU A 257 5.31 -52.77 -56.44
C GLU A 257 6.38 -53.51 -55.67
N ILE A 258 6.34 -54.84 -55.69
CA ILE A 258 7.34 -55.72 -55.08
C ILE A 258 7.97 -56.54 -56.19
N VAL A 259 9.26 -56.37 -56.42
CA VAL A 259 10.02 -57.15 -57.40
C VAL A 259 10.79 -58.23 -56.65
N LEU A 260 10.38 -59.48 -56.85
CA LEU A 260 11.03 -60.70 -56.35
C LEU A 260 11.95 -61.24 -57.45
N PHE A 261 13.24 -60.96 -57.35
CA PHE A 261 14.22 -61.39 -58.35
C PHE A 261 14.48 -62.90 -58.26
N TYR A 262 14.78 -63.55 -59.38
CA TYR A 262 15.03 -65.01 -59.40
C TYR A 262 16.22 -65.46 -58.54
N ASN A 263 17.16 -64.56 -58.27
CA ASN A 263 18.30 -64.76 -57.35
C ASN A 263 17.96 -64.59 -55.86
N GLY A 264 16.69 -64.38 -55.49
CA GLY A 264 16.25 -64.19 -54.11
C GLY A 264 16.39 -62.76 -53.59
N ASN A 265 16.83 -61.79 -54.39
CA ASN A 265 16.76 -60.38 -53.99
C ASN A 265 15.31 -59.86 -54.04
N VAL A 266 15.04 -58.80 -53.27
CA VAL A 266 13.71 -58.18 -53.17
C VAL A 266 13.84 -56.66 -53.20
N SER A 267 13.12 -56.00 -54.11
CA SER A 267 12.97 -54.54 -54.14
C SER A 267 11.52 -54.14 -53.97
N VAL A 268 11.28 -53.05 -53.25
CA VAL A 268 9.93 -52.49 -53.03
C VAL A 268 9.90 -51.05 -53.51
N PHE A 269 8.97 -50.77 -54.41
CA PHE A 269 8.72 -49.47 -54.98
C PHE A 269 7.36 -48.96 -54.50
N ILE A 270 7.27 -47.65 -54.28
CA ILE A 270 6.04 -46.97 -53.89
C ILE A 270 5.87 -45.83 -54.89
N GLN A 271 4.76 -45.82 -55.62
CA GLN A 271 4.43 -44.78 -56.60
C GLN A 271 5.60 -44.45 -57.54
N SER A 272 6.19 -45.49 -58.12
CA SER A 272 7.33 -45.45 -59.05
C SER A 272 8.68 -44.97 -58.49
N GLY A 273 8.81 -44.78 -57.17
CA GLY A 273 10.08 -44.49 -56.50
C GLY A 273 10.62 -45.68 -55.69
N THR A 274 11.93 -45.93 -55.76
CA THR A 274 12.59 -46.92 -54.89
C THR A 274 12.61 -46.43 -53.45
N VAL A 275 11.86 -47.07 -52.54
CA VAL A 275 11.79 -46.65 -51.13
C VAL A 275 12.20 -47.79 -50.22
N ILE A 276 13.49 -47.83 -49.90
CA ILE A 276 14.06 -48.76 -48.94
C ILE A 276 14.53 -47.98 -47.70
N SER A 277 13.66 -47.88 -46.70
CA SER A 277 14.11 -47.56 -45.34
C SER A 277 14.82 -48.79 -44.78
N ARG A 278 16.12 -48.68 -44.47
CA ARG A 278 16.93 -49.79 -43.89
C ARG A 278 16.27 -50.44 -42.67
N LYS A 279 15.39 -49.73 -41.95
CA LYS A 279 14.62 -50.24 -40.78
C LYS A 279 13.51 -51.24 -41.13
N VAL A 280 13.09 -51.33 -42.39
CA VAL A 280 12.02 -52.25 -42.83
C VAL A 280 12.61 -53.58 -43.33
N LEU A 281 13.79 -53.57 -43.96
CA LEU A 281 14.39 -54.77 -44.55
C LEU A 281 14.90 -55.81 -43.54
N VAL A 282 15.27 -55.41 -42.32
CA VAL A 282 15.98 -56.28 -41.35
C VAL A 282 15.23 -57.58 -41.02
N ASN A 283 13.91 -57.64 -41.28
CA ASN A 283 13.05 -58.77 -40.94
C ASN A 283 12.39 -59.46 -42.16
N PHE A 284 12.76 -59.14 -43.41
CA PHE A 284 12.21 -59.87 -44.55
C PHE A 284 12.93 -61.21 -44.77
N PRO A 285 12.21 -62.33 -44.92
CA PRO A 285 12.81 -63.61 -45.24
C PRO A 285 13.29 -63.59 -46.71
N VAL A 286 14.58 -63.82 -46.93
CA VAL A 286 15.16 -63.93 -48.29
C VAL A 286 14.56 -65.16 -49.00
N PRO A 287 13.89 -64.99 -50.16
CA PRO A 287 13.47 -66.10 -51.01
C PRO A 287 14.66 -67.00 -51.38
N SER A 288 14.43 -68.31 -51.39
CA SER A 288 15.40 -69.28 -51.91
C SER A 288 15.60 -69.06 -53.42
N LEU A 289 16.74 -69.47 -53.98
CA LEU A 289 16.94 -69.46 -55.44
C LEU A 289 15.82 -70.27 -56.12
N LEU A 290 15.16 -69.71 -57.15
CA LEU A 290 14.05 -70.38 -57.82
C LEU A 290 14.60 -71.48 -58.74
N SER A 291 14.37 -72.74 -58.35
CA SER A 291 14.97 -73.92 -59.00
C SER A 291 13.91 -74.95 -59.43
N ASN A 292 14.30 -75.92 -60.25
CA ASN A 292 13.39 -76.96 -60.77
C ASN A 292 12.93 -77.92 -59.66
N GLY A 293 11.79 -77.62 -59.04
CA GLY A 293 11.09 -78.53 -58.14
C GLY A 293 9.92 -77.85 -57.41
N GLU A 294 8.79 -78.55 -57.28
CA GLU A 294 7.55 -78.01 -56.70
C GLU A 294 7.75 -77.42 -55.29
N ALA A 295 8.62 -78.03 -54.48
CA ALA A 295 8.97 -77.53 -53.15
C ALA A 295 9.72 -76.18 -53.19
N SER A 296 10.59 -75.95 -54.19
CA SER A 296 11.32 -74.69 -54.38
C SER A 296 10.38 -73.58 -54.82
N VAL A 297 9.48 -73.89 -55.76
CA VAL A 297 8.42 -72.97 -56.22
C VAL A 297 7.50 -72.58 -55.05
N LYS A 298 7.07 -73.57 -54.25
CA LYS A 298 6.22 -73.34 -53.09
C LYS A 298 6.90 -72.44 -52.05
N ASP A 299 8.15 -72.71 -51.67
CA ASP A 299 8.88 -71.87 -50.70
C ASP A 299 9.12 -70.44 -51.22
N PHE A 300 9.43 -70.27 -52.52
CA PHE A 300 9.57 -68.95 -53.14
C PHE A 300 8.26 -68.15 -53.08
N CYS A 301 7.13 -68.75 -53.46
CA CYS A 301 5.82 -68.12 -53.37
C CYS A 301 5.39 -67.83 -51.92
N ASP A 302 5.59 -68.78 -50.99
CA ASP A 302 5.24 -68.63 -49.57
C ASP A 302 6.08 -67.53 -48.89
N LYS A 303 7.36 -67.36 -49.26
CA LYS A 303 8.21 -66.26 -48.77
C LYS A 303 7.81 -64.92 -49.40
N GLY A 304 7.50 -64.90 -50.70
CA GLY A 304 6.90 -63.73 -51.37
C GLY A 304 5.61 -63.26 -50.69
N LEU A 305 4.74 -64.19 -50.29
CA LEU A 305 3.52 -63.91 -49.53
C LEU A 305 3.82 -63.37 -48.12
N LYS A 306 4.85 -63.88 -47.42
CA LYS A 306 5.26 -63.34 -46.11
C LYS A 306 5.72 -61.88 -46.22
N ILE A 307 6.49 -61.55 -47.26
CA ILE A 307 6.91 -60.17 -47.56
C ILE A 307 5.68 -59.29 -47.83
N LEU A 308 4.73 -59.78 -48.64
CA LEU A 308 3.47 -59.11 -48.93
C LEU A 308 2.66 -58.82 -47.67
N ASN A 309 2.43 -59.82 -46.82
CA ASN A 309 1.67 -59.69 -45.58
C ASN A 309 2.31 -58.65 -44.64
N VAL A 310 3.64 -58.68 -44.49
CA VAL A 310 4.37 -57.67 -43.71
C VAL A 310 4.21 -56.27 -44.31
N LEU A 311 4.09 -56.10 -45.63
CA LEU A 311 3.86 -54.81 -46.28
C LEU A 311 2.37 -54.37 -46.28
N MET A 312 1.44 -55.29 -46.06
CA MET A 312 0.01 -54.98 -45.86
C MET A 312 -0.26 -54.36 -44.49
N ASP A 313 0.55 -54.67 -43.47
CA ASP A 313 0.51 -54.03 -42.15
C ASP A 313 0.98 -52.56 -42.14
N PHE A 314 1.49 -52.04 -43.27
CA PHE A 314 1.92 -50.65 -43.39
C PHE A 314 1.00 -49.85 -44.33
N HIS A 315 0.45 -48.77 -43.79
CA HIS A 315 -0.27 -47.77 -44.57
C HIS A 315 0.70 -46.75 -45.18
N THR A 316 0.40 -46.30 -46.39
CA THR A 316 1.09 -45.15 -46.99
C THR A 316 0.70 -43.89 -46.21
N CYS A 317 1.69 -43.08 -45.82
CA CYS A 317 1.46 -41.75 -45.26
C CYS A 317 0.60 -40.92 -46.24
N VAL A 318 -0.33 -40.10 -45.74
CA VAL A 318 -1.24 -39.27 -46.56
C VAL A 318 -0.70 -37.85 -46.78
N GLY A 319 0.36 -37.44 -46.06
CA GLY A 319 0.89 -36.07 -46.16
C GLY A 319 -0.08 -35.01 -45.63
N VAL A 320 0.05 -33.77 -46.08
CA VAL A 320 -0.86 -32.67 -45.73
C VAL A 320 -1.93 -32.54 -46.82
N ASN A 321 -3.11 -33.07 -46.50
CA ASN A 321 -4.28 -33.20 -47.34
C ASN A 321 -5.38 -32.20 -46.90
N SER A 322 -5.23 -30.93 -47.28
CA SER A 322 -6.15 -29.86 -46.83
C SER A 322 -6.19 -28.70 -47.81
N ASP A 323 -7.28 -28.58 -48.57
CA ASP A 323 -7.45 -27.57 -49.63
C ASP A 323 -7.36 -26.13 -49.12
N SER A 324 -7.85 -25.85 -47.91
CA SER A 324 -7.74 -24.53 -47.29
C SER A 324 -6.29 -24.09 -47.03
N LYS A 325 -5.33 -25.03 -47.10
CA LYS A 325 -3.89 -24.79 -46.96
C LYS A 325 -3.15 -24.85 -48.31
N ARG A 326 -3.80 -25.26 -49.41
CA ARG A 326 -3.17 -25.54 -50.72
C ARG A 326 -2.40 -24.36 -51.29
N LYS A 327 -2.92 -23.14 -51.13
CA LYS A 327 -2.25 -21.89 -51.55
C LYS A 327 -0.89 -21.62 -50.89
N PHE A 328 -0.55 -22.34 -49.82
CA PHE A 328 0.71 -22.18 -49.09
C PHE A 328 1.71 -23.33 -49.31
N TRP A 329 1.33 -24.41 -50.02
CA TRP A 329 2.18 -25.61 -50.16
C TRP A 329 3.51 -25.33 -50.86
N SER A 330 3.49 -24.51 -51.92
CA SER A 330 4.69 -24.04 -52.63
C SER A 330 5.61 -23.14 -51.79
N CYS A 331 5.14 -22.65 -50.65
CA CYS A 331 5.83 -21.68 -49.80
C CYS A 331 6.40 -22.32 -48.51
N ILE A 332 6.52 -23.65 -48.44
CA ILE A 332 7.14 -24.38 -47.32
C ILE A 332 8.48 -24.99 -47.80
N PRO A 333 9.62 -24.65 -47.18
CA PRO A 333 10.88 -25.32 -47.49
C PRO A 333 10.87 -26.78 -47.02
N ASN A 334 11.61 -27.65 -47.73
CA ASN A 334 11.71 -29.09 -47.48
C ASN A 334 10.37 -29.85 -47.56
N ALA A 335 9.47 -29.36 -48.41
CA ALA A 335 8.23 -30.02 -48.78
C ALA A 335 7.99 -29.93 -50.30
N SER A 336 7.23 -30.88 -50.83
CA SER A 336 6.87 -31.02 -52.25
C SER A 336 5.39 -31.37 -52.38
N VAL A 337 4.81 -31.08 -53.56
CA VAL A 337 3.44 -31.48 -53.91
C VAL A 337 3.51 -32.85 -54.59
N ASP A 338 2.89 -33.83 -53.98
CA ASP A 338 2.72 -35.18 -54.51
C ASP A 338 1.33 -35.31 -55.16
N LYS A 339 1.31 -35.85 -56.37
CA LYS A 339 0.13 -36.04 -57.23
C LYS A 339 -0.40 -37.47 -57.21
N TYR A 340 0.33 -38.42 -56.62
CA TYR A 340 -0.09 -39.80 -56.51
C TYR A 340 -0.69 -40.00 -55.12
N VAL A 341 -2.01 -39.86 -54.99
CA VAL A 341 -2.69 -39.92 -53.68
C VAL A 341 -3.17 -41.35 -53.39
N CYS A 342 -3.09 -41.74 -52.11
CA CYS A 342 -3.43 -43.08 -51.61
C CYS A 342 -4.84 -43.14 -50.98
N ASP A 343 -5.68 -42.14 -51.24
CA ASP A 343 -6.96 -41.85 -50.58
C ASP A 343 -7.84 -41.07 -51.57
N ASP A 344 -9.09 -41.51 -51.78
CA ASP A 344 -10.10 -40.87 -52.65
C ASP A 344 -10.35 -39.40 -52.36
N SER A 345 -10.07 -38.96 -51.13
CA SER A 345 -10.53 -37.68 -50.62
C SER A 345 -9.84 -36.47 -51.25
N PHE A 346 -8.69 -36.63 -51.91
CA PHE A 346 -7.87 -35.50 -52.41
C PHE A 346 -7.06 -35.85 -53.68
N ALA A 347 -6.96 -34.91 -54.62
CA ALA A 347 -6.21 -35.11 -55.88
C ALA A 347 -4.70 -34.78 -55.81
N GLU A 348 -4.27 -33.99 -54.82
CA GLU A 348 -2.86 -33.65 -54.56
C GLU A 348 -2.65 -33.54 -53.04
N THR A 349 -1.44 -33.85 -52.55
CA THR A 349 -1.08 -33.68 -51.13
C THR A 349 0.30 -33.04 -50.99
N CYS A 350 0.54 -32.30 -49.91
CA CYS A 350 1.88 -31.75 -49.64
C CYS A 350 2.65 -32.65 -48.66
N ARG A 351 3.79 -33.19 -49.08
CA ARG A 351 4.66 -34.06 -48.28
C ARG A 351 5.94 -33.35 -47.89
N SER A 352 6.56 -33.75 -46.78
CA SER A 352 7.95 -33.40 -46.53
C SER A 352 8.86 -34.19 -47.47
N ASN A 353 9.97 -33.59 -47.91
CA ASN A 353 11.03 -34.27 -48.68
C ASN A 353 11.70 -35.41 -47.87
N HIS A 354 11.52 -35.43 -46.55
CA HIS A 354 11.93 -36.51 -45.65
C HIS A 354 10.72 -37.31 -45.13
N CYS A 355 9.77 -37.65 -46.01
CA CYS A 355 8.65 -38.52 -45.68
C CYS A 355 9.13 -39.96 -45.45
N GLU A 356 8.61 -40.64 -44.42
CA GLU A 356 8.91 -42.06 -44.17
C GLU A 356 8.16 -43.00 -45.13
N TRP A 357 7.20 -42.47 -45.91
CA TRP A 357 6.29 -43.15 -46.85
C TRP A 357 5.40 -44.25 -46.25
N LEU A 358 5.93 -45.21 -45.50
CA LEU A 358 5.19 -46.32 -44.87
C LEU A 358 5.09 -46.16 -43.35
N LEU A 359 3.92 -46.46 -42.77
CA LEU A 359 3.61 -46.29 -41.35
C LEU A 359 3.01 -47.57 -40.71
N LYS A 360 3.62 -48.04 -39.61
CA LYS A 360 3.20 -49.23 -38.83
C LYS A 360 1.99 -49.03 -37.89
N LYS A 361 1.42 -47.82 -37.80
CA LYS A 361 0.34 -47.49 -36.85
C LYS A 361 -0.85 -46.91 -37.60
N LYS A 362 -2.04 -46.90 -36.98
CA LYS A 362 -3.26 -46.17 -37.44
C LYS A 362 -3.10 -44.63 -37.41
N MET A 363 -1.94 -44.12 -37.82
CA MET A 363 -1.65 -42.69 -37.98
C MET A 363 -1.62 -42.38 -39.47
N SER A 364 -2.41 -41.41 -39.91
CA SER A 364 -2.47 -41.02 -41.33
C SER A 364 -1.24 -40.25 -41.83
N LYS A 365 -0.35 -39.77 -40.93
CA LYS A 365 0.78 -38.89 -41.28
C LYS A 365 2.02 -39.19 -40.45
N CYS A 366 3.20 -39.17 -41.07
CA CYS A 366 4.50 -39.28 -40.39
C CYS A 366 4.85 -38.00 -39.61
N SER A 367 5.87 -38.08 -38.75
CA SER A 367 6.40 -36.96 -37.97
C SER A 367 6.82 -35.76 -38.85
N SER A 368 7.58 -36.02 -39.92
CA SER A 368 8.03 -34.99 -40.88
C SER A 368 6.86 -34.24 -41.53
N CYS A 369 5.83 -34.96 -42.00
CA CYS A 369 4.64 -34.34 -42.59
C CYS A 369 3.77 -33.61 -41.54
N LYS A 370 3.75 -34.08 -40.30
CA LYS A 370 3.09 -33.38 -39.18
C LYS A 370 3.79 -32.05 -38.85
N ASN A 371 5.11 -31.99 -38.97
CA ASN A 371 5.88 -30.74 -38.82
C ASN A 371 5.57 -29.74 -39.95
N VAL A 372 5.47 -30.21 -41.20
CA VAL A 372 5.01 -29.40 -42.34
C VAL A 372 3.61 -28.83 -42.09
N GLU A 373 2.68 -29.64 -41.58
CA GLU A 373 1.33 -29.18 -41.22
C GLU A 373 1.33 -28.11 -40.11
N MET A 374 2.17 -28.25 -39.08
CA MET A 374 2.30 -27.23 -38.02
C MET A 374 2.90 -25.90 -38.54
N SER A 375 3.81 -25.95 -39.52
CA SER A 375 4.35 -24.75 -40.17
C SER A 375 3.32 -24.06 -41.07
N LEU A 376 2.51 -24.84 -41.81
CA LEU A 376 1.36 -24.32 -42.56
C LEU A 376 0.33 -23.65 -41.64
N ASN A 377 -0.04 -24.30 -40.53
CA ASN A 377 -0.98 -23.74 -39.55
C ASN A 377 -0.50 -22.39 -38.98
N ARG A 378 0.80 -22.23 -38.73
CA ARG A 378 1.36 -20.93 -38.27
C ARG A 378 1.24 -19.84 -39.33
N LYS A 379 1.52 -20.13 -40.61
CA LYS A 379 1.33 -19.14 -41.70
C LYS A 379 -0.14 -18.71 -41.86
N VAL A 380 -1.08 -19.65 -41.79
CA VAL A 380 -2.54 -19.36 -41.80
C VAL A 380 -2.92 -18.38 -40.68
N LEU A 381 -2.40 -18.59 -39.47
CA LEU A 381 -2.65 -17.69 -38.33
C LEU A 381 -2.01 -16.31 -38.49
N THR A 382 -0.88 -16.19 -39.21
CA THR A 382 -0.19 -14.91 -39.41
C THR A 382 -0.89 -14.02 -40.44
N GLU A 383 -1.44 -14.56 -41.54
CA GLU A 383 -2.28 -13.76 -42.47
C GLU A 383 -3.59 -13.28 -41.82
N GLY A 384 -4.12 -14.01 -40.83
CA GLY A 384 -5.31 -13.60 -40.07
C GLY A 384 -5.06 -12.56 -38.96
N ALA A 385 -3.81 -12.12 -38.76
CA ALA A 385 -3.40 -11.37 -37.57
C ALA A 385 -3.71 -9.85 -37.63
N GLY A 386 -4.99 -9.50 -37.78
CA GLY A 386 -5.50 -8.14 -37.51
C GLY A 386 -5.79 -7.84 -36.03
N ALA A 387 -5.45 -8.76 -35.12
CA ALA A 387 -5.84 -8.71 -33.71
C ALA A 387 -4.71 -8.15 -32.81
N PRO A 388 -4.98 -7.15 -31.96
CA PRO A 388 -4.00 -6.63 -30.99
C PRO A 388 -3.76 -7.64 -29.84
N ALA A 389 -2.61 -7.51 -29.17
CA ALA A 389 -2.30 -8.33 -28.01
C ALA A 389 -3.26 -8.05 -26.83
N PRO A 390 -3.54 -9.03 -25.95
CA PRO A 390 -4.42 -8.83 -24.78
C PRO A 390 -3.96 -7.70 -23.86
N SER A 391 -2.64 -7.51 -23.76
CA SER A 391 -1.95 -6.52 -22.94
C SER A 391 -1.91 -5.10 -23.53
N THR A 392 -2.23 -4.90 -24.81
CA THR A 392 -2.21 -3.56 -25.43
C THR A 392 -3.19 -2.64 -24.70
N ARG A 393 -2.71 -1.49 -24.23
CA ARG A 393 -3.55 -0.51 -23.52
C ARG A 393 -4.66 0.02 -24.43
N ASN A 394 -5.83 0.30 -23.86
CA ASN A 394 -7.03 0.64 -24.65
C ASN A 394 -6.94 2.01 -25.36
N ASP A 395 -6.05 2.89 -24.90
CA ASP A 395 -5.71 4.19 -25.52
C ASP A 395 -4.87 4.04 -26.80
N GLN A 396 -4.22 2.89 -27.00
CA GLN A 396 -3.42 2.56 -28.18
C GLN A 396 -4.19 1.73 -29.23
N LEU A 397 -5.50 1.52 -29.05
CA LEU A 397 -6.34 0.71 -29.94
C LEU A 397 -7.17 1.57 -30.89
N THR A 398 -7.20 1.20 -32.17
CA THR A 398 -8.19 1.75 -33.11
C THR A 398 -9.60 1.23 -32.78
N HIS A 399 -10.64 1.94 -33.23
CA HIS A 399 -12.04 1.60 -32.92
C HIS A 399 -12.43 0.16 -33.34
N SER A 400 -11.93 -0.32 -34.48
CA SER A 400 -12.15 -1.71 -34.94
C SER A 400 -11.43 -2.73 -34.05
N GLN A 401 -10.18 -2.46 -33.66
CA GLN A 401 -9.40 -3.30 -32.75
C GLN A 401 -10.02 -3.35 -31.34
N ALA A 402 -10.57 -2.22 -30.86
CA ALA A 402 -11.28 -2.16 -29.58
C ALA A 402 -12.56 -3.02 -29.59
N LEU A 403 -13.36 -2.96 -30.67
CA LEU A 403 -14.53 -3.83 -30.85
C LEU A 403 -14.16 -5.31 -30.92
N LEU A 404 -13.08 -5.66 -31.62
CA LEU A 404 -12.58 -7.03 -31.69
C LEU A 404 -12.12 -7.54 -30.31
N LYS A 405 -11.38 -6.72 -29.55
CA LYS A 405 -10.95 -7.02 -28.18
C LYS A 405 -12.15 -7.22 -27.24
N LEU A 406 -13.19 -6.38 -27.35
CA LEU A 406 -14.46 -6.53 -26.63
C LEU A 406 -15.17 -7.85 -26.96
N SER A 407 -15.25 -8.23 -28.24
CA SER A 407 -15.86 -9.50 -28.66
C SER A 407 -15.11 -10.71 -28.09
N LEU A 408 -13.78 -10.73 -28.21
CA LEU A 408 -12.94 -11.79 -27.66
C LEU A 408 -13.02 -11.88 -26.13
N GLN A 409 -13.16 -10.75 -25.43
CA GLN A 409 -13.40 -10.72 -23.99
C GLN A 409 -14.80 -11.28 -23.64
N ALA A 410 -15.85 -10.93 -24.39
CA ALA A 410 -17.20 -11.47 -24.19
C ALA A 410 -17.27 -12.99 -24.41
N ASP A 411 -16.51 -13.52 -25.36
CA ASP A 411 -16.39 -14.97 -25.59
C ASP A 411 -15.57 -15.68 -24.50
N ALA A 412 -14.51 -15.03 -24.01
CA ALA A 412 -13.73 -15.54 -22.89
C ALA A 412 -14.50 -15.49 -21.55
N ILE A 413 -15.44 -14.56 -21.38
CA ILE A 413 -16.40 -14.53 -20.27
C ILE A 413 -17.38 -15.71 -20.43
N ARG A 414 -18.07 -15.82 -21.57
CA ARG A 414 -19.01 -16.93 -21.84
C ARG A 414 -18.40 -18.33 -21.66
N LYS A 415 -17.12 -18.51 -21.98
CA LYS A 415 -16.38 -19.78 -21.73
C LYS A 415 -16.11 -20.02 -20.24
N ARG A 416 -15.83 -18.98 -19.45
CA ARG A 416 -15.67 -19.08 -17.99
C ARG A 416 -17.01 -19.36 -17.31
N ASP A 417 -18.07 -18.66 -17.69
CA ASP A 417 -19.41 -18.83 -17.11
C ASP A 417 -19.91 -20.28 -17.28
N LYS A 418 -19.71 -20.88 -18.48
CA LYS A 418 -19.99 -22.30 -18.71
C LYS A 418 -19.18 -23.24 -17.82
N LYS A 419 -17.92 -22.91 -17.53
CA LYS A 419 -17.07 -23.72 -16.65
C LYS A 419 -17.42 -23.54 -15.18
N ILE A 420 -17.83 -22.34 -14.75
CA ILE A 420 -18.39 -22.08 -13.43
C ILE A 420 -19.66 -22.90 -13.25
N SER A 421 -20.63 -22.82 -14.17
CA SER A 421 -21.88 -23.59 -14.10
C SER A 421 -21.67 -25.11 -14.07
N TYR A 422 -20.67 -25.63 -14.80
CA TYR A 422 -20.28 -27.05 -14.70
C TYR A 422 -19.66 -27.41 -13.33
N LEU A 423 -18.85 -26.52 -12.74
CA LEU A 423 -18.27 -26.72 -11.42
C LEU A 423 -19.31 -26.58 -10.30
N GLU A 424 -20.22 -25.60 -10.38
CA GLU A 424 -21.37 -25.46 -9.50
C GLU A 424 -22.23 -26.72 -9.52
N LYS A 425 -22.54 -27.25 -10.71
CA LYS A 425 -23.28 -28.51 -10.82
C LYS A 425 -22.51 -29.68 -10.20
N ARG A 426 -21.21 -29.80 -10.43
CA ARG A 426 -20.38 -30.84 -9.78
C ARG A 426 -20.30 -30.71 -8.26
N VAL A 427 -20.29 -29.49 -7.73
CA VAL A 427 -20.32 -29.24 -6.28
C VAL A 427 -21.68 -29.65 -5.72
N GLN A 428 -22.77 -29.34 -6.42
CA GLN A 428 -24.11 -29.82 -6.04
C GLN A 428 -24.19 -31.36 -6.13
N ASP A 429 -23.73 -31.97 -7.21
CA ASP A 429 -23.69 -33.43 -7.39
C ASP A 429 -22.84 -34.17 -6.31
N VAL A 430 -21.95 -33.45 -5.61
CA VAL A 430 -21.17 -33.95 -4.46
C VAL A 430 -21.90 -33.68 -3.15
N LEU A 431 -22.46 -32.48 -2.95
CA LEU A 431 -23.30 -32.17 -1.79
C LEU A 431 -24.53 -33.09 -1.70
N ASP A 432 -25.14 -33.46 -2.82
CA ASP A 432 -26.29 -34.35 -2.87
C ASP A 432 -25.91 -35.84 -2.61
N LYS A 433 -24.61 -36.18 -2.57
CA LYS A 433 -24.10 -37.56 -2.36
C LYS A 433 -23.36 -37.76 -1.04
N GLU A 434 -22.62 -36.74 -0.62
CA GLU A 434 -21.70 -36.77 0.53
C GLU A 434 -22.09 -35.71 1.58
N GLY A 435 -23.01 -34.79 1.25
CA GLY A 435 -23.55 -33.82 2.20
C GLY A 435 -24.54 -34.48 3.15
N VAL A 436 -24.26 -34.37 4.45
CA VAL A 436 -25.22 -34.64 5.51
C VAL A 436 -25.98 -33.35 5.77
N ASP A 437 -27.31 -33.38 5.67
CA ASP A 437 -28.14 -32.24 6.08
C ASP A 437 -27.97 -32.02 7.59
N ILE A 438 -27.59 -30.80 7.97
CA ILE A 438 -27.38 -30.43 9.37
C ILE A 438 -28.77 -30.23 9.99
N ASP A 439 -29.19 -31.21 10.79
CA ASP A 439 -30.51 -31.21 11.42
C ASP A 439 -30.68 -30.06 12.43
N LYS A 440 -31.93 -29.76 12.80
CA LYS A 440 -32.24 -28.64 13.70
C LYS A 440 -31.52 -28.73 15.04
N GLU A 441 -31.38 -29.94 15.58
CA GLU A 441 -30.70 -30.21 16.86
C GLU A 441 -29.28 -29.62 16.88
N LEU A 442 -28.50 -29.75 15.80
CA LEU A 442 -27.13 -29.21 15.78
C LEU A 442 -27.09 -27.67 15.82
N SER A 443 -28.16 -26.97 15.39
CA SER A 443 -28.25 -25.52 15.53
C SER A 443 -28.57 -25.08 16.95
N ASP A 444 -29.30 -25.91 17.70
CA ASP A 444 -29.67 -25.66 19.08
C ASP A 444 -28.51 -26.06 20.01
N ASP A 445 -27.82 -27.18 19.71
CA ASP A 445 -26.53 -27.58 20.31
C ASP A 445 -25.49 -26.45 20.19
N PHE A 446 -25.30 -25.88 19.00
CA PHE A 446 -24.35 -24.78 18.82
C PHE A 446 -24.73 -23.54 19.63
N GLN A 447 -26.02 -23.29 19.83
CA GLN A 447 -26.48 -22.17 20.66
C GLN A 447 -26.25 -22.48 22.15
N GLN A 448 -26.52 -23.70 22.61
CA GLN A 448 -26.27 -24.19 23.96
C GLN A 448 -24.77 -24.23 24.29
N ILE A 449 -23.92 -24.61 23.33
CA ILE A 449 -22.45 -24.53 23.40
C ILE A 449 -22.00 -23.06 23.48
N LEU A 450 -22.58 -22.15 22.68
CA LEU A 450 -22.22 -20.73 22.76
C LEU A 450 -22.62 -20.14 24.12
N GLU A 451 -23.76 -20.51 24.65
CA GLU A 451 -24.29 -20.03 25.92
C GLU A 451 -23.47 -20.57 27.10
N SER A 452 -23.13 -21.86 27.11
CA SER A 452 -22.25 -22.50 28.11
C SER A 452 -20.75 -22.16 27.97
N SER A 453 -20.29 -21.67 26.81
CA SER A 453 -18.89 -21.30 26.61
C SER A 453 -18.45 -20.08 27.45
N SER A 454 -17.17 -20.08 27.84
CA SER A 454 -16.48 -18.98 28.54
C SER A 454 -16.12 -17.79 27.62
N LEU A 455 -16.79 -17.65 26.48
CA LEU A 455 -16.59 -16.53 25.55
C LEU A 455 -17.21 -15.25 26.12
N SER A 456 -16.59 -14.10 25.84
CA SER A 456 -17.22 -12.80 26.11
C SER A 456 -18.43 -12.56 25.22
N ASP A 457 -19.37 -11.71 25.65
CA ASP A 457 -20.60 -11.44 24.90
C ASP A 457 -20.34 -10.94 23.47
N VAL A 458 -19.27 -10.16 23.26
CA VAL A 458 -18.84 -9.72 21.92
C VAL A 458 -18.37 -10.87 21.05
N GLN A 459 -17.68 -11.87 21.61
CA GLN A 459 -17.32 -13.09 20.89
C GLN A 459 -18.57 -13.92 20.57
N LYS A 460 -19.52 -14.05 21.52
CA LYS A 460 -20.81 -14.71 21.30
C LYS A 460 -21.60 -14.01 20.17
N LEU A 461 -21.71 -12.68 20.20
CA LEU A 461 -22.35 -11.87 19.16
C LEU A 461 -21.65 -12.02 17.79
N PHE A 462 -20.32 -11.97 17.77
CA PHE A 462 -19.55 -12.16 16.53
C PHE A 462 -19.83 -13.52 15.89
N MET A 463 -19.83 -14.60 16.67
CA MET A 463 -20.16 -15.94 16.16
C MET A 463 -21.62 -16.07 15.72
N LYS A 464 -22.58 -15.49 16.47
CA LYS A 464 -23.99 -15.40 16.05
C LYS A 464 -24.13 -14.70 14.69
N GLU A 465 -23.39 -13.62 14.45
CA GLU A 465 -23.38 -12.91 13.16
C GLU A 465 -22.70 -13.69 12.03
N GLN A 466 -21.64 -14.45 12.30
CA GLN A 466 -21.04 -15.37 11.30
C GLN A 466 -22.07 -16.40 10.83
N MET A 467 -22.77 -17.05 11.78
CA MET A 467 -23.79 -18.08 11.51
C MET A 467 -25.04 -17.51 10.84
N ALA A 468 -25.52 -16.34 11.29
CA ALA A 468 -26.62 -15.63 10.65
C ALA A 468 -26.30 -15.20 9.22
N ARG A 469 -25.01 -15.01 8.87
CA ARG A 469 -24.57 -14.75 7.50
C ARG A 469 -24.43 -16.02 6.67
N SER A 470 -23.93 -17.13 7.22
CA SER A 470 -23.75 -18.39 6.48
C SER A 470 -25.09 -19.01 6.07
N LYS A 471 -26.13 -18.89 6.91
CA LYS A 471 -27.50 -19.36 6.63
C LYS A 471 -28.23 -18.60 5.50
N LEU A 472 -27.67 -17.51 4.93
CA LEU A 472 -28.36 -16.67 3.94
C LEU A 472 -28.00 -16.98 2.49
N LYS A 473 -29.03 -17.25 1.66
CA LYS A 473 -28.91 -17.49 0.21
C LYS A 473 -28.32 -16.29 -0.57
N ASP A 474 -28.63 -15.05 -0.18
CA ASP A 474 -27.94 -13.86 -0.68
C ASP A 474 -27.22 -13.14 0.45
N VAL A 475 -25.89 -13.22 0.45
CA VAL A 475 -24.99 -12.58 1.41
C VAL A 475 -25.18 -11.05 1.47
N ARG A 476 -25.71 -10.40 0.41
CA ARG A 476 -26.00 -8.96 0.37
C ARG A 476 -27.25 -8.57 1.18
N SER A 477 -28.12 -9.54 1.47
CA SER A 477 -29.31 -9.33 2.30
C SER A 477 -28.98 -9.16 3.78
N HIS A 478 -27.86 -9.71 4.24
CA HIS A 478 -27.43 -9.70 5.63
C HIS A 478 -27.38 -8.27 6.23
N ARG A 479 -27.80 -8.15 7.49
CA ARG A 479 -27.90 -6.89 8.23
C ARG A 479 -27.04 -7.00 9.48
N TRP A 480 -25.80 -6.55 9.36
CA TRP A 480 -24.83 -6.53 10.45
C TRP A 480 -25.35 -5.77 11.67
N HIS A 481 -25.11 -6.35 12.84
CA HIS A 481 -25.28 -5.69 14.12
C HIS A 481 -24.46 -4.38 14.19
N PRO A 482 -24.97 -3.29 14.80
CA PRO A 482 -24.22 -2.03 14.91
C PRO A 482 -22.83 -2.23 15.53
N THR A 483 -22.72 -3.04 16.58
CA THR A 483 -21.44 -3.40 17.21
C THR A 483 -20.44 -4.06 16.24
N MET A 484 -20.91 -4.90 15.30
CA MET A 484 -20.05 -5.51 14.27
C MET A 484 -19.60 -4.47 13.22
N ILE A 485 -20.42 -3.48 12.90
CA ILE A 485 -19.99 -2.33 12.09
C ILE A 485 -18.94 -1.49 12.84
N ARG A 486 -19.12 -1.22 14.15
CA ARG A 486 -18.13 -0.50 14.99
C ARG A 486 -16.79 -1.22 15.02
N PHE A 487 -16.80 -2.54 15.23
CA PHE A 487 -15.63 -3.40 15.15
C PHE A 487 -14.96 -3.35 13.76
N ALA A 488 -15.73 -3.54 12.69
CA ALA A 488 -15.20 -3.53 11.33
C ALA A 488 -14.63 -2.16 10.90
N LEU A 489 -15.21 -1.05 11.36
CA LEU A 489 -14.64 0.29 11.19
C LEU A 489 -13.32 0.44 11.94
N PHE A 490 -13.21 -0.06 13.17
CA PHE A 490 -11.97 -0.05 13.96
C PHE A 490 -10.87 -0.90 13.28
N VAL A 491 -11.16 -2.14 12.88
CA VAL A 491 -10.20 -3.01 12.17
C VAL A 491 -9.75 -2.34 10.87
N ARG A 492 -10.66 -1.72 10.11
CA ARG A 492 -10.33 -0.98 8.88
C ARG A 492 -9.47 0.26 9.12
N ASP A 493 -9.64 0.97 10.25
CA ASP A 493 -8.77 2.09 10.63
C ASP A 493 -7.34 1.63 10.96
N LYS A 494 -7.22 0.50 11.66
CA LYS A 494 -5.93 -0.05 12.13
C LYS A 494 -5.18 -0.82 11.05
N ALA A 495 -5.79 -1.84 10.45
CA ALA A 495 -5.20 -2.69 9.42
C ALA A 495 -5.20 -2.04 8.01
N GLY A 496 -5.84 -0.88 7.88
CA GLY A 496 -6.01 -0.20 6.60
C GLY A 496 -6.92 -0.95 5.62
N LYS A 497 -6.99 -0.44 4.38
CA LYS A 497 -7.87 -0.99 3.35
C LYS A 497 -7.43 -2.40 2.92
N SER A 498 -6.14 -2.59 2.65
CA SER A 498 -5.57 -3.86 2.18
C SER A 498 -5.65 -4.96 3.24
N GLY A 499 -5.29 -4.66 4.51
CA GLY A 499 -5.40 -5.64 5.59
C GLY A 499 -6.84 -6.07 5.86
N TYR A 500 -7.78 -5.11 5.88
CA TYR A 500 -9.21 -5.43 6.01
C TYR A 500 -9.76 -6.24 4.81
N ALA A 501 -9.34 -5.91 3.59
CA ALA A 501 -9.71 -6.67 2.40
C ALA A 501 -9.16 -8.09 2.48
N ALA A 502 -7.87 -8.26 2.81
CA ALA A 502 -7.25 -9.58 2.98
C ALA A 502 -8.00 -10.44 4.00
N LEU A 503 -8.29 -9.92 5.21
CA LEU A 503 -9.06 -10.64 6.23
C LEU A 503 -10.41 -11.13 5.69
N ARG A 504 -11.17 -10.27 4.99
CA ARG A 504 -12.47 -10.64 4.39
C ARG A 504 -12.33 -11.62 3.23
N ASP A 505 -11.32 -11.44 2.39
CA ASP A 505 -11.14 -12.18 1.13
C ASP A 505 -10.47 -13.55 1.35
N THR A 506 -9.91 -13.81 2.54
CA THR A 506 -9.51 -15.17 2.97
C THR A 506 -10.70 -16.15 3.08
N GLY A 507 -11.92 -15.63 3.24
CA GLY A 507 -13.10 -16.44 3.54
C GLY A 507 -13.20 -16.96 4.98
N ALA A 508 -12.10 -16.91 5.76
CA ALA A 508 -12.06 -17.42 7.14
C ALA A 508 -12.93 -16.61 8.11
N ILE A 509 -13.10 -15.30 7.85
CA ILE A 509 -14.00 -14.44 8.63
C ILE A 509 -14.91 -13.66 7.70
N ALA A 510 -16.21 -13.79 7.94
CA ALA A 510 -17.25 -13.03 7.29
C ALA A 510 -17.30 -11.61 7.90
N LEU A 511 -16.79 -10.61 7.16
CA LEU A 511 -16.83 -9.20 7.55
C LEU A 511 -17.71 -8.31 6.64
N PRO A 512 -18.20 -7.15 7.11
CA PRO A 512 -18.91 -6.16 6.30
C PRO A 512 -18.17 -5.74 5.01
N SER A 513 -18.91 -5.44 3.95
CA SER A 513 -18.30 -4.97 2.70
C SER A 513 -17.64 -3.59 2.86
N GLU A 514 -16.60 -3.30 2.08
CA GLU A 514 -16.01 -1.95 2.02
C GLU A 514 -17.03 -0.87 1.68
N ARG A 515 -18.02 -1.19 0.83
CA ARG A 515 -19.08 -0.24 0.47
C ARG A 515 -19.97 0.07 1.66
N THR A 516 -20.27 -0.95 2.49
CA THR A 516 -21.00 -0.77 3.75
C THR A 516 -20.22 0.16 4.68
N LEU A 517 -18.93 -0.12 4.91
CA LEU A 517 -18.08 0.71 5.77
C LEU A 517 -17.87 2.14 5.21
N PHE A 518 -17.83 2.30 3.89
CA PHE A 518 -17.78 3.60 3.24
C PHE A 518 -19.06 4.42 3.48
N ASP A 519 -20.24 3.77 3.43
CA ASP A 519 -21.53 4.43 3.71
C ASP A 519 -21.63 4.89 5.18
N TYR A 520 -21.04 4.16 6.13
CA TYR A 520 -20.97 4.62 7.53
C TYR A 520 -19.89 5.71 7.73
N SER A 521 -18.67 5.53 7.20
CA SER A 521 -17.59 6.51 7.40
C SER A 521 -17.82 7.83 6.66
N HIS A 522 -18.71 7.88 5.65
CA HIS A 522 -19.08 9.12 4.93
C HIS A 522 -20.57 9.45 5.15
N SER A 523 -21.05 9.30 6.38
CA SER A 523 -22.38 9.70 6.82
C SER A 523 -22.61 11.21 6.67
N PHE A 524 -21.60 12.01 7.00
CA PHE A 524 -21.58 13.46 6.76
C PHE A 524 -21.08 13.82 5.35
N ARG A 525 -21.43 15.03 4.91
CA ARG A 525 -20.94 15.62 3.67
C ARG A 525 -19.79 16.59 4.00
N PRO A 526 -18.64 16.50 3.32
CA PRO A 526 -17.56 17.47 3.50
C PRO A 526 -17.98 18.90 3.14
N GLN A 527 -18.14 19.70 4.19
CA GLN A 527 -18.28 21.15 4.15
C GLN A 527 -16.90 21.81 4.26
N GLU A 528 -16.72 22.90 3.50
CA GLU A 528 -15.67 23.89 3.73
C GLU A 528 -16.01 24.72 4.97
N GLY A 529 -14.99 25.25 5.64
CA GLY A 529 -15.15 25.88 6.96
C GLY A 529 -15.54 24.87 8.03
N VAL A 530 -16.39 25.29 8.97
CA VAL A 530 -16.80 24.50 10.14
C VAL A 530 -17.79 23.39 9.74
N SER A 531 -17.45 22.14 10.07
CA SER A 531 -18.31 20.97 9.81
C SER A 531 -19.36 20.82 10.90
N ASP A 532 -20.63 21.07 10.57
CA ASP A 532 -21.73 21.00 11.55
C ASP A 532 -21.94 19.56 12.06
N GLY A 533 -21.61 18.55 11.26
CA GLY A 533 -21.65 17.15 11.66
C GLY A 533 -20.60 16.79 12.71
N ILE A 534 -19.36 17.25 12.54
CA ILE A 534 -18.29 17.06 13.54
C ILE A 534 -18.58 17.88 14.80
N LEU A 535 -19.10 19.11 14.64
CA LEU A 535 -19.47 19.96 15.78
C LEU A 535 -20.54 19.31 16.67
N LYS A 536 -21.51 18.60 16.09
CA LYS A 536 -22.50 17.80 16.85
C LYS A 536 -21.85 16.67 17.65
N ILE A 537 -20.95 15.89 17.04
CA ILE A 537 -20.18 14.85 17.74
C ILE A 537 -19.41 15.44 18.93
N VAL A 538 -18.73 16.58 18.74
CA VAL A 538 -17.99 17.25 19.81
C VAL A 538 -18.94 17.73 20.91
N CYS A 539 -20.07 18.35 20.56
CA CYS A 539 -21.09 18.79 21.51
C CYS A 539 -21.65 17.63 22.36
N GLU A 540 -22.02 16.52 21.73
CA GLU A 540 -22.51 15.32 22.41
C GLU A 540 -21.46 14.71 23.34
N LYS A 541 -20.18 14.71 22.95
CA LYS A 541 -19.08 14.29 23.83
C LYS A 541 -18.87 15.23 25.01
N VAL A 542 -18.86 16.54 24.80
CA VAL A 542 -18.67 17.51 25.88
C VAL A 542 -19.85 17.50 26.87
N LYS A 543 -21.07 17.24 26.40
CA LYS A 543 -22.25 17.01 27.27
C LYS A 543 -22.12 15.78 28.17
N LYS A 544 -21.39 14.74 27.74
CA LYS A 544 -21.11 13.53 28.54
C LYS A 544 -19.96 13.71 29.54
N LEU A 545 -19.33 14.89 29.62
CA LEU A 545 -18.27 15.18 30.58
C LEU A 545 -18.89 15.76 31.87
N ASN A 546 -18.85 14.96 32.94
CA ASN A 546 -19.45 15.33 34.22
C ASN A 546 -18.69 16.50 34.88
N LYS A 547 -17.36 16.49 34.81
CA LYS A 547 -16.49 17.42 35.54
C LYS A 547 -16.23 18.71 34.79
N SER A 548 -16.24 19.84 35.48
CA SER A 548 -16.11 21.19 34.91
C SER A 548 -14.78 21.37 34.18
N TYR A 549 -13.66 20.97 34.79
CA TYR A 549 -12.33 21.08 34.19
C TYR A 549 -12.15 20.26 32.90
N GLN A 550 -12.97 19.23 32.66
CA GLN A 550 -12.91 18.44 31.42
C GLN A 550 -13.52 19.17 30.22
N LYS A 551 -14.35 20.19 30.45
CA LYS A 551 -15.06 20.97 29.41
C LYS A 551 -14.16 22.02 28.73
N TYR A 552 -12.94 22.21 29.19
CA TYR A 552 -11.96 23.15 28.63
C TYR A 552 -11.11 22.52 27.51
N HIS A 553 -10.97 23.26 26.42
CA HIS A 553 -10.36 22.78 25.16
C HIS A 553 -9.39 23.80 24.57
N ASN A 554 -8.31 23.30 23.97
CA ASN A 554 -7.37 24.06 23.17
C ASN A 554 -7.81 24.01 21.70
N LEU A 555 -7.78 25.15 21.02
CA LEU A 555 -8.00 25.27 19.58
C LEU A 555 -6.64 25.37 18.87
N LEU A 556 -6.23 24.30 18.21
CA LEU A 556 -4.98 24.23 17.46
C LEU A 556 -5.21 24.66 16.01
N CYS A 557 -4.31 25.47 15.45
CA CYS A 557 -4.43 26.03 14.11
C CYS A 557 -3.10 25.95 13.35
N ASP A 558 -3.12 25.40 12.14
CA ASP A 558 -1.96 25.26 11.26
C ASP A 558 -2.42 25.06 9.79
N GLU A 559 -1.50 25.23 8.83
CA GLU A 559 -1.74 25.07 7.40
C GLU A 559 -1.04 23.83 6.82
N MET A 560 -1.72 23.12 5.92
CA MET A 560 -1.13 22.02 5.15
C MET A 560 -1.16 22.32 3.65
N TYR A 561 -0.01 22.25 2.96
CA TYR A 561 0.03 22.32 1.51
C TYR A 561 -0.78 21.17 0.87
N ILE A 562 -1.50 21.49 -0.21
CA ILE A 562 -2.34 20.57 -0.98
C ILE A 562 -2.04 20.64 -2.48
N SER A 563 -2.47 19.61 -3.22
CA SER A 563 -2.41 19.61 -4.68
C SER A 563 -3.48 20.56 -5.26
N LYS A 564 -3.04 21.57 -6.03
CA LYS A 564 -3.88 22.60 -6.67
C LYS A 564 -4.73 22.00 -7.80
N ASN A 565 -5.88 21.43 -7.46
CA ASN A 565 -6.72 20.69 -8.40
C ASN A 565 -8.20 21.03 -8.19
N LEU A 566 -8.92 21.25 -9.28
CA LEU A 566 -10.39 21.37 -9.26
C LEU A 566 -11.04 19.98 -9.37
N VAL A 567 -12.03 19.70 -8.52
CA VAL A 567 -12.75 18.42 -8.47
C VAL A 567 -14.24 18.64 -8.64
N TYR A 568 -14.82 18.07 -9.70
CA TYR A 568 -16.27 18.05 -9.91
C TYR A 568 -16.94 16.95 -9.06
N ARG A 569 -17.81 17.38 -8.15
CA ARG A 569 -18.50 16.50 -7.21
C ARG A 569 -19.88 16.12 -7.75
N GLN A 570 -19.96 14.96 -8.41
CA GLN A 570 -21.18 14.46 -9.06
C GLN A 570 -22.43 14.31 -8.14
N SER A 571 -22.28 14.32 -6.81
CA SER A 571 -23.40 14.12 -5.88
C SER A 571 -24.31 15.33 -5.70
N ASP A 572 -23.79 16.53 -5.93
CA ASP A 572 -24.48 17.83 -5.79
C ASP A 572 -24.17 18.79 -6.95
N GLY A 573 -23.24 18.43 -7.85
CA GLY A 573 -22.85 19.26 -9.00
C GLY A 573 -21.83 20.34 -8.68
N THR A 574 -21.27 20.37 -7.46
CA THR A 574 -20.33 21.40 -7.03
C THR A 574 -18.91 21.20 -7.59
N LEU A 575 -18.19 22.30 -7.78
CA LEU A 575 -16.76 22.32 -8.08
C LEU A 575 -16.00 22.67 -6.79
N VAL A 576 -15.06 21.82 -6.39
CA VAL A 576 -14.29 21.94 -5.13
C VAL A 576 -12.82 22.13 -5.45
N GLY A 577 -12.14 23.08 -4.81
CA GLY A 577 -10.69 23.31 -4.97
C GLY A 577 -10.28 24.77 -5.20
N TYR A 578 -11.24 25.69 -5.35
CA TYR A 578 -10.98 27.13 -5.27
C TYR A 578 -10.59 27.54 -3.84
N SER A 579 -9.91 28.67 -3.70
CA SER A 579 -9.74 29.33 -2.41
C SER A 579 -11.09 29.77 -1.86
N HIS A 580 -11.35 29.45 -0.60
CA HIS A 580 -12.53 29.86 0.12
C HIS A 580 -12.39 31.33 0.48
N LEU A 581 -13.25 32.14 -0.13
CA LEU A 581 -13.44 33.55 0.15
C LEU A 581 -14.90 33.72 0.56
N ASP A 582 -15.15 34.30 1.73
CA ASP A 582 -16.51 34.72 2.13
C ASP A 582 -17.01 35.82 1.17
N GLU A 583 -18.31 36.09 1.16
CA GLU A 583 -18.89 37.12 0.27
C GLU A 583 -18.23 38.49 0.49
N VAL A 584 -17.97 38.86 1.75
CA VAL A 584 -17.23 40.07 2.13
C VAL A 584 -15.78 40.06 1.63
N GLU A 585 -15.08 38.92 1.71
CA GLU A 585 -13.70 38.79 1.23
C GLU A 585 -13.64 38.88 -0.31
N LYS A 586 -14.66 38.36 -1.02
CA LYS A 586 -14.83 38.54 -2.47
C LYS A 586 -15.12 39.99 -2.84
N GLU A 587 -15.99 40.67 -2.10
CA GLU A 587 -16.30 42.09 -2.32
C GLU A 587 -15.08 42.98 -2.10
N LEU A 588 -14.32 42.74 -1.01
CA LEU A 588 -13.03 43.41 -0.76
C LEU A 588 -12.02 43.14 -1.88
N GLN A 589 -11.82 41.89 -2.29
CA GLN A 589 -10.87 41.57 -3.37
C GLN A 589 -11.31 42.12 -4.74
N ASN A 590 -12.62 42.16 -5.02
CA ASN A 590 -13.16 42.82 -6.20
C ASN A 590 -12.95 44.35 -6.15
N PHE A 591 -13.09 44.96 -4.97
CA PHE A 591 -12.82 46.38 -4.76
C PHE A 591 -11.32 46.70 -4.91
N GLU A 592 -10.43 45.93 -4.30
CA GLU A 592 -8.98 46.04 -4.49
C GLU A 592 -8.60 45.91 -5.97
N SER A 593 -9.14 44.89 -6.67
CA SER A 593 -8.93 44.71 -8.11
C SER A 593 -9.45 45.88 -8.94
N HIS A 594 -10.58 46.48 -8.54
CA HIS A 594 -11.15 47.66 -9.20
C HIS A 594 -10.30 48.91 -8.98
N VAL A 595 -9.80 49.12 -7.75
CA VAL A 595 -8.88 50.21 -7.40
C VAL A 595 -7.55 50.06 -8.15
N GLU A 596 -6.95 48.87 -8.17
CA GLU A 596 -5.72 48.60 -8.91
C GLU A 596 -5.91 48.79 -10.42
N HIS A 597 -7.06 48.39 -10.98
CA HIS A 597 -7.42 48.68 -12.37
C HIS A 597 -7.46 50.20 -12.66
N LEU A 598 -8.07 51.00 -11.77
CA LEU A 598 -8.14 52.46 -11.92
C LEU A 598 -6.74 53.12 -11.90
N PHE A 599 -5.80 52.59 -11.11
CA PHE A 599 -4.44 53.15 -11.01
C PHE A 599 -3.45 52.60 -12.04
N THR A 600 -3.61 51.38 -12.54
CA THR A 600 -2.63 50.71 -13.42
C THR A 600 -3.09 50.50 -14.86
N GLY A 601 -4.39 50.67 -15.15
CA GLY A 601 -4.97 50.43 -16.47
C GLY A 601 -5.01 48.95 -16.89
N LYS A 602 -4.62 48.01 -16.01
CA LYS A 602 -4.63 46.58 -16.29
C LYS A 602 -5.93 45.96 -15.78
N SER A 603 -6.71 45.35 -16.68
CA SER A 603 -7.82 44.47 -16.28
C SER A 603 -7.33 43.04 -16.13
N GLU A 604 -6.72 42.73 -14.99
CA GLU A 604 -6.65 41.33 -14.57
C GLU A 604 -8.06 40.85 -14.25
N LYS A 605 -8.59 40.00 -15.13
CA LYS A 605 -9.84 39.32 -14.94
C LYS A 605 -9.72 38.48 -13.67
N THR A 606 -10.59 38.70 -12.69
CA THR A 606 -10.54 38.03 -11.37
C THR A 606 -10.82 36.53 -11.50
N GLU A 607 -9.84 35.76 -11.95
CA GLU A 607 -9.94 34.31 -12.07
C GLU A 607 -9.99 33.68 -10.67
N LEU A 608 -11.00 32.84 -10.42
CA LEU A 608 -11.14 32.11 -9.17
C LEU A 608 -9.90 31.22 -8.96
N GLN A 609 -9.02 31.62 -8.05
CA GLN A 609 -7.75 30.94 -7.90
C GLN A 609 -7.90 29.61 -7.15
N LEU A 610 -7.09 28.62 -7.53
CA LEU A 610 -7.05 27.33 -6.87
C LEU A 610 -6.27 27.40 -5.55
N ALA A 611 -6.82 26.78 -4.52
CA ALA A 611 -6.20 26.71 -3.20
C ALA A 611 -4.85 25.97 -3.25
N LYS A 612 -3.88 26.51 -2.51
CA LYS A 612 -2.51 25.98 -2.34
C LYS A 612 -2.34 25.31 -0.97
N THR A 613 -3.06 25.78 0.04
CA THR A 613 -3.05 25.26 1.41
C THR A 613 -4.46 24.91 1.87
N MET A 614 -4.54 24.08 2.92
CA MET A 614 -5.73 23.90 3.76
C MET A 614 -5.38 24.43 5.15
N LEU A 615 -6.00 25.53 5.55
CA LEU A 615 -6.03 25.97 6.94
C LEU A 615 -6.95 25.01 7.71
N ALA A 616 -6.50 24.47 8.84
CA ALA A 616 -7.28 23.52 9.63
C ALA A 616 -7.29 23.88 11.12
N PHE A 617 -8.47 23.75 11.74
CA PHE A 617 -8.68 23.99 13.16
C PHE A 617 -9.04 22.69 13.88
N LEU A 618 -8.21 22.27 14.84
CA LEU A 618 -8.42 21.08 15.67
C LEU A 618 -8.77 21.48 17.10
N VAL A 619 -9.90 21.00 17.60
CA VAL A 619 -10.25 21.10 19.02
C VAL A 619 -9.66 19.91 19.78
N LYS A 620 -8.89 20.19 20.84
CA LYS A 620 -8.29 19.20 21.74
C LYS A 620 -8.70 19.49 23.18
N GLY A 621 -9.40 18.55 23.82
CA GLY A 621 -9.73 18.66 25.24
C GLY A 621 -8.48 18.66 26.12
N VAL A 622 -8.45 19.50 27.15
CA VAL A 622 -7.29 19.60 28.05
C VAL A 622 -7.24 18.40 29.00
N ALA A 623 -8.39 18.03 29.57
CA ALA A 623 -8.55 16.89 30.47
C ALA A 623 -9.58 15.85 29.95
N SER A 624 -9.77 15.81 28.63
CA SER A 624 -10.68 14.87 27.95
C SER A 624 -10.09 14.32 26.64
N ASP A 625 -10.68 13.24 26.13
CA ASP A 625 -10.22 12.54 24.92
C ASP A 625 -10.62 13.23 23.60
N VAL A 626 -11.42 14.31 23.69
CA VAL A 626 -11.86 15.12 22.54
C VAL A 626 -10.64 15.55 21.72
N LYS A 627 -10.61 15.16 20.43
CA LYS A 627 -9.54 15.46 19.46
C LYS A 627 -10.07 15.39 18.02
N PHE A 628 -10.65 16.49 17.53
CA PHE A 628 -11.33 16.55 16.22
C PHE A 628 -10.96 17.80 15.42
N VAL A 629 -10.71 17.65 14.11
CA VAL A 629 -10.63 18.80 13.19
C VAL A 629 -12.05 19.27 12.92
N VAL A 630 -12.45 20.39 13.51
CA VAL A 630 -13.81 20.93 13.46
C VAL A 630 -14.04 21.82 12.25
N ALA A 631 -12.98 22.43 11.72
CA ALA A 631 -13.06 23.31 10.56
C ALA A 631 -11.86 23.15 9.63
N SER A 632 -12.07 23.35 8.33
CA SER A 632 -10.96 23.51 7.39
C SER A 632 -11.33 24.34 6.17
N TYR A 633 -10.47 25.28 5.81
CA TYR A 633 -10.67 26.27 4.76
C TYR A 633 -9.59 26.07 3.68
N PRO A 634 -9.95 25.84 2.41
CA PRO A 634 -8.98 25.84 1.32
C PRO A 634 -8.51 27.28 1.04
N MET A 635 -7.21 27.56 1.13
CA MET A 635 -6.67 28.92 1.01
C MET A 635 -5.68 29.06 -0.16
N LEU A 636 -5.67 30.22 -0.81
CA LEU A 636 -4.63 30.61 -1.77
C LEU A 636 -3.36 31.10 -1.05
N SER A 637 -3.61 31.88 -0.01
CA SER A 637 -2.71 32.56 0.91
C SER A 637 -3.49 32.85 2.19
N LEU A 638 -2.81 32.93 3.33
CA LEU A 638 -3.39 33.30 4.61
C LEU A 638 -2.78 34.61 5.08
N THR A 639 -3.60 35.59 5.42
CA THR A 639 -3.19 36.84 6.10
C THR A 639 -3.58 36.79 7.59
N GLY A 640 -3.08 37.73 8.39
CA GLY A 640 -3.40 37.77 9.83
C GLY A 640 -4.85 38.14 10.13
N ASP A 641 -5.42 39.01 9.29
CA ASP A 641 -6.82 39.46 9.29
C ASP A 641 -7.79 38.36 8.88
N MET A 642 -7.53 37.64 7.77
CA MET A 642 -8.29 36.44 7.40
C MET A 642 -8.26 35.42 8.54
N LEU A 643 -7.08 35.14 9.12
CA LEU A 643 -6.97 34.24 10.26
C LEU A 643 -7.77 34.73 11.47
N TYR A 644 -7.78 36.04 11.74
CA TYR A 644 -8.57 36.64 12.82
C TYR A 644 -10.06 36.35 12.64
N VAL A 645 -10.61 36.63 11.45
CA VAL A 645 -12.02 36.35 11.13
C VAL A 645 -12.32 34.86 11.26
N ARG A 646 -11.49 33.99 10.68
CA ARG A 646 -11.76 32.53 10.68
C ARG A 646 -11.62 31.91 12.08
N ALA A 647 -10.63 32.33 12.86
CA ALA A 647 -10.45 31.87 14.24
C ALA A 647 -11.68 32.23 15.10
N TRP A 648 -12.16 33.47 15.04
CA TRP A 648 -13.33 33.89 15.82
C TRP A 648 -14.64 33.29 15.31
N GLN A 649 -14.81 33.07 14.00
CA GLN A 649 -15.93 32.28 13.46
C GLN A 649 -15.96 30.86 14.08
N VAL A 650 -14.80 30.19 14.18
CA VAL A 650 -14.68 28.85 14.77
C VAL A 650 -14.92 28.88 16.28
N ILE A 651 -14.28 29.79 17.02
CA ILE A 651 -14.47 29.96 18.48
C ILE A 651 -15.95 30.22 18.80
N SER A 652 -16.61 31.11 18.04
CA SER A 652 -18.03 31.43 18.27
C SER A 652 -18.95 30.22 18.06
N LYS A 653 -18.68 29.36 17.06
CA LYS A 653 -19.44 28.11 16.88
C LYS A 653 -19.13 27.07 17.96
N LEU A 654 -17.91 27.02 18.49
CA LEU A 654 -17.51 26.10 19.58
C LEU A 654 -18.16 26.50 20.92
N GLU A 655 -18.06 27.77 21.32
CA GLU A 655 -18.65 28.28 22.56
C GLU A 655 -20.19 28.10 22.56
N ARG A 656 -20.86 28.43 21.45
CA ARG A 656 -22.31 28.17 21.28
C ARG A 656 -22.69 26.69 21.32
N ALA A 657 -21.75 25.78 21.05
CA ALA A 657 -21.95 24.33 21.17
C ALA A 657 -21.64 23.81 22.59
N GLY A 658 -21.32 24.68 23.55
CA GLY A 658 -20.95 24.32 24.92
C GLY A 658 -19.49 23.89 25.09
N VAL A 659 -18.65 24.10 24.07
CA VAL A 659 -17.22 23.74 24.09
C VAL A 659 -16.41 24.93 24.58
N LYS A 660 -16.03 24.95 25.86
CA LYS A 660 -15.27 26.06 26.44
C LYS A 660 -13.86 26.10 25.84
N VAL A 661 -13.58 27.09 24.99
CA VAL A 661 -12.24 27.31 24.44
C VAL A 661 -11.40 28.04 25.48
N LEU A 662 -10.25 27.45 25.84
CA LEU A 662 -9.29 27.97 26.82
C LEU A 662 -8.13 28.69 26.15
N SER A 663 -7.56 28.07 25.11
CA SER A 663 -6.38 28.61 24.42
C SER A 663 -6.46 28.44 22.91
N PHE A 664 -5.78 29.33 22.20
CA PHE A 664 -5.47 29.20 20.78
C PHE A 664 -3.98 28.85 20.66
N VAL A 665 -3.65 27.79 19.92
CA VAL A 665 -2.27 27.33 19.71
C VAL A 665 -1.96 27.33 18.23
N CYS A 666 -0.90 28.04 17.83
CA CYS A 666 -0.39 28.03 16.46
C CYS A 666 1.13 28.21 16.43
N ASP A 667 1.71 28.06 15.25
CA ASP A 667 3.13 28.35 15.05
C ASP A 667 3.41 29.87 15.18
N HIS A 668 4.67 30.26 15.14
CA HIS A 668 5.06 31.67 15.23
C HIS A 668 5.41 32.32 13.87
N ALA A 669 4.78 31.89 12.77
CA ALA A 669 4.92 32.45 11.43
C ALA A 669 4.42 33.91 11.33
N PRO A 670 4.83 34.69 10.31
CA PRO A 670 4.49 36.12 10.19
C PRO A 670 3.00 36.44 10.30
N ASN A 671 2.14 35.68 9.60
CA ASN A 671 0.70 35.93 9.56
C ASN A 671 0.05 35.58 10.91
N ASN A 672 0.51 34.50 11.54
CA ASN A 672 0.10 34.12 12.89
C ASN A 672 0.54 35.17 13.92
N ARG A 673 1.74 35.74 13.82
CA ARG A 673 2.17 36.86 14.68
C ARG A 673 1.32 38.12 14.49
N ALA A 674 0.92 38.43 13.25
CA ALA A 674 0.02 39.55 12.97
C ALA A 674 -1.35 39.33 13.62
N PHE A 675 -1.98 38.17 13.37
CA PHE A 675 -3.21 37.73 14.01
C PHE A 675 -3.16 37.87 15.54
N LEU A 676 -2.15 37.28 16.19
CA LEU A 676 -2.03 37.30 17.67
C LEU A 676 -1.72 38.70 18.24
N ASN A 677 -1.34 39.66 17.41
CA ASN A 677 -1.07 41.05 17.81
C ASN A 677 -2.27 41.98 17.57
N MET A 678 -3.31 41.53 16.86
CA MET A 678 -4.56 42.29 16.66
C MET A 678 -5.44 42.32 17.92
N HIS A 679 -5.18 41.45 18.89
CA HIS A 679 -5.97 41.34 20.11
C HIS A 679 -5.57 42.36 21.18
N GLN A 680 -6.57 42.92 21.85
CA GLN A 680 -6.37 43.65 23.10
C GLN A 680 -6.08 42.67 24.25
N PRO A 681 -4.98 42.83 25.01
CA PRO A 681 -4.67 41.98 26.16
C PRO A 681 -5.57 42.30 27.35
N LEU A 682 -5.84 41.28 28.16
CA LEU A 682 -6.54 41.43 29.45
C LEU A 682 -5.59 41.96 30.53
N THR A 683 -4.39 41.40 30.58
CA THR A 683 -3.36 41.85 31.51
C THR A 683 -2.70 43.12 30.97
N LYS A 684 -2.75 44.24 31.71
CA LYS A 684 -1.97 45.46 31.37
C LYS A 684 -0.50 45.07 31.15
N LEU A 685 0.04 45.37 29.97
CA LEU A 685 1.26 44.81 29.38
C LEU A 685 2.55 45.01 30.21
N LYS A 686 2.73 44.22 31.28
CA LYS A 686 4.00 44.09 32.01
C LYS A 686 4.98 43.11 31.32
N SER A 687 4.47 42.18 30.52
CA SER A 687 5.23 41.16 29.78
C SER A 687 5.87 41.64 28.48
N GLY A 688 5.42 42.79 27.96
CA GLY A 688 5.81 43.31 26.63
C GLY A 688 5.26 42.51 25.44
N VAL A 689 4.33 41.56 25.64
CA VAL A 689 3.72 40.74 24.58
C VAL A 689 2.24 40.45 24.87
N VAL A 690 1.40 40.40 23.82
CA VAL A 690 0.00 39.96 23.93
C VAL A 690 -0.04 38.43 24.05
N PHE A 691 -0.49 37.90 25.19
CA PHE A 691 -0.55 36.45 25.46
C PHE A 691 -1.92 35.99 25.96
N ASP A 692 -2.82 36.94 26.25
CA ASP A 692 -4.20 36.73 26.65
C ASP A 692 -5.11 37.70 25.87
N THR A 693 -6.41 37.44 25.87
CA THR A 693 -7.45 38.37 25.39
C THR A 693 -8.82 37.95 25.92
N TYR A 694 -9.82 38.83 25.84
CA TYR A 694 -11.19 38.54 26.25
C TYR A 694 -11.88 37.61 25.24
N ASN A 695 -12.39 36.47 25.69
CA ASN A 695 -13.23 35.61 24.85
C ASN A 695 -14.65 36.18 24.80
N PHE A 696 -14.90 37.13 23.88
CA PHE A 696 -16.23 37.72 23.68
C PHE A 696 -17.31 36.73 23.19
N CYS A 697 -16.92 35.50 22.82
CA CYS A 697 -17.86 34.43 22.53
C CYS A 697 -18.22 33.58 23.76
N SER A 698 -17.51 33.72 24.88
CA SER A 698 -17.83 33.08 26.15
C SER A 698 -18.86 33.92 26.92
N PRO A 699 -20.03 33.38 27.29
CA PRO A 699 -21.01 34.11 28.12
C PRO A 699 -20.43 34.59 29.46
N GLU A 700 -19.52 33.80 30.01
CA GLU A 700 -18.80 34.04 31.28
C GLU A 700 -17.63 35.04 31.15
N GLY A 701 -17.34 35.58 29.96
CA GLY A 701 -16.24 36.53 29.74
C GLY A 701 -14.83 35.99 30.02
N ARG A 702 -14.61 34.69 29.83
CA ARG A 702 -13.35 34.00 30.17
C ARG A 702 -12.15 34.52 29.36
N PRO A 703 -10.92 34.39 29.89
CA PRO A 703 -9.70 34.61 29.11
C PRO A 703 -9.56 33.57 28.00
N LEU A 704 -9.03 34.00 26.85
CA LEU A 704 -8.47 33.16 25.80
C LEU A 704 -6.95 33.33 25.80
N PHE A 705 -6.21 32.25 26.09
CA PHE A 705 -4.75 32.26 26.12
C PHE A 705 -4.16 32.02 24.72
N LEU A 706 -3.23 32.88 24.30
CA LEU A 706 -2.68 32.93 22.95
C LEU A 706 -1.26 32.32 22.95
N ILE A 707 -1.13 31.07 22.53
CA ILE A 707 0.07 30.24 22.69
C ILE A 707 0.81 30.09 21.35
N ALA A 708 2.10 30.44 21.33
CA ALA A 708 3.01 30.06 20.26
C ALA A 708 3.57 28.66 20.55
N ASP A 709 3.52 27.74 19.58
CA ASP A 709 3.89 26.34 19.81
C ASP A 709 5.37 26.16 20.22
N VAL A 710 5.57 25.48 21.35
CA VAL A 710 6.88 25.33 21.99
C VAL A 710 7.82 24.41 21.18
N CYS A 711 7.29 23.41 20.48
CA CYS A 711 8.07 22.56 19.56
C CYS A 711 8.63 23.37 18.38
N HIS A 712 7.89 24.37 17.89
CA HIS A 712 8.37 25.31 16.87
C HIS A 712 9.43 26.27 17.41
N LEU A 713 9.24 26.81 18.61
CA LEU A 713 10.23 27.68 19.24
C LEU A 713 11.56 26.96 19.47
N LEU A 714 11.56 25.68 19.86
CA LEU A 714 12.79 24.90 19.95
C LEU A 714 13.49 24.75 18.58
N LYS A 715 12.72 24.53 17.49
CA LYS A 715 13.26 24.52 16.13
C LYS A 715 13.90 25.87 15.76
N THR A 716 13.26 27.00 16.09
CA THR A 716 13.80 28.34 15.74
C THR A 716 15.01 28.73 16.61
N ILE A 717 15.04 28.35 17.89
CA ILE A 717 16.23 28.48 18.76
C ILE A 717 17.41 27.71 18.13
N ARG A 718 17.22 26.42 17.80
CA ARG A 718 18.27 25.63 17.13
C ARG A 718 18.69 26.27 15.81
N ASN A 719 17.75 26.75 15.00
CA ASN A 719 18.07 27.35 13.72
C ASN A 719 18.83 28.69 13.88
N CYS A 720 18.60 29.46 14.94
CA CYS A 720 19.42 30.63 15.27
C CYS A 720 20.85 30.20 15.66
N PHE A 721 20.98 29.18 16.51
CA PHE A 721 22.28 28.65 16.94
C PHE A 721 23.07 28.02 15.77
N TYR A 722 22.42 27.26 14.90
CA TYR A 722 23.03 26.70 13.67
C TYR A 722 23.56 27.78 12.73
N ASN A 723 22.83 28.88 12.61
CA ASN A 723 23.25 30.04 11.82
C ASN A 723 24.26 30.95 12.53
N SER A 724 24.67 30.61 13.77
CA SER A 724 25.68 31.35 14.53
C SER A 724 27.09 30.89 14.20
N GLY A 725 27.90 31.82 13.68
CA GLY A 725 29.33 31.60 13.44
C GLY A 725 29.89 32.51 12.34
N GLU A 726 31.15 32.25 12.01
CA GLU A 726 31.90 33.00 10.99
C GLU A 726 31.81 32.29 9.64
N GLY A 727 31.50 33.04 8.57
CA GLY A 727 31.37 32.56 7.20
C GLY A 727 30.17 33.16 6.46
N GLU A 728 30.28 33.32 5.13
CA GLU A 728 29.30 34.05 4.29
C GLU A 728 27.86 33.54 4.41
N LYS A 729 27.68 32.24 4.65
CA LYS A 729 26.37 31.60 4.78
C LYS A 729 25.77 31.68 6.18
N LYS A 730 26.44 32.33 7.14
CA LYS A 730 25.97 32.49 8.53
C LYS A 730 25.24 33.83 8.72
N THR A 731 24.03 33.75 9.25
CA THR A 731 23.15 34.93 9.44
C THR A 731 23.12 35.45 10.87
N ARG A 732 23.83 34.79 11.81
CA ARG A 732 23.93 35.13 13.24
C ARG A 732 25.38 35.06 13.70
N CYS A 733 25.68 35.75 14.79
CA CYS A 733 26.93 35.66 15.53
C CYS A 733 26.60 35.86 17.01
N LEU A 734 25.89 34.89 17.59
CA LEU A 734 25.36 34.96 18.95
C LEU A 734 26.50 35.18 19.95
N GLN A 735 26.35 36.14 20.85
CA GLN A 735 27.36 36.52 21.83
C GLN A 735 26.71 37.07 23.10
N ILE A 736 27.15 36.62 24.26
CA ILE A 736 26.69 37.04 25.60
C ILE A 736 27.90 37.03 26.57
N ASN A 737 27.96 37.96 27.51
CA ASN A 737 29.08 38.17 28.43
C ASN A 737 30.45 38.20 27.72
N GLY A 738 30.49 38.76 26.51
CA GLY A 738 31.67 38.73 25.63
C GLY A 738 32.01 37.37 24.96
N GLU A 739 31.39 36.25 25.36
CA GLU A 739 31.64 34.92 24.79
C GLU A 739 30.72 34.63 23.59
N LYS A 740 31.29 34.06 22.50
CA LYS A 740 30.54 33.70 21.28
C LYS A 740 29.89 32.32 21.38
N ILE A 741 28.57 32.24 21.23
CA ILE A 741 27.79 30.99 21.15
C ILE A 741 27.72 30.53 19.69
N VAL A 742 28.65 29.65 19.26
CA VAL A 742 28.80 29.26 17.85
C VAL A 742 28.54 27.78 17.57
N TRP A 743 27.94 27.47 16.42
CA TRP A 743 27.67 26.08 16.02
C TRP A 743 28.94 25.23 15.86
N LYS A 744 30.09 25.87 15.63
CA LYS A 744 31.40 25.21 15.52
C LYS A 744 31.71 24.36 16.75
N THR A 745 31.22 24.71 17.94
CA THR A 745 31.37 23.91 19.16
C THR A 745 30.67 22.55 19.07
N ILE A 746 29.45 22.50 18.50
CA ILE A 746 28.71 21.26 18.26
C ILE A 746 29.40 20.40 17.19
N VAL A 747 29.89 21.03 16.12
CA VAL A 747 30.67 20.35 15.06
C VAL A 747 31.96 19.75 15.64
N ARG A 748 32.67 20.51 16.50
CA ARG A 748 33.88 20.05 17.18
C ARG A 748 33.58 18.85 18.07
N LEU A 749 32.57 18.92 18.93
CA LEU A 749 32.15 17.81 19.79
C LEU A 749 31.85 16.54 18.98
N TYR A 750 31.06 16.66 17.93
CA TYR A 750 30.74 15.52 17.08
C TYR A 750 31.97 14.95 16.38
N MET A 751 32.85 15.78 15.81
CA MET A 751 34.04 15.30 15.12
C MET A 751 35.08 14.68 16.06
N THR A 752 35.15 15.12 17.32
CA THR A 752 36.01 14.50 18.34
C THR A 752 35.53 13.10 18.75
N PHE A 753 34.21 12.88 18.84
CA PHE A 753 33.63 11.66 19.43
C PHE A 753 32.79 10.80 18.47
N LYS A 754 32.75 11.11 17.17
CA LYS A 754 31.96 10.35 16.16
C LYS A 754 32.32 8.87 16.13
N ASP A 755 33.60 8.55 16.30
CA ASP A 755 34.15 7.20 16.23
C ASP A 755 34.19 6.52 17.63
N CYS A 756 33.72 7.21 18.68
CA CYS A 756 33.61 6.68 20.03
C CYS A 756 32.21 6.09 20.27
N ASN A 757 32.16 4.77 20.54
CA ASN A 757 30.92 4.04 20.84
C ASN A 757 30.24 4.49 22.15
N PHE A 758 31.03 4.91 23.14
CA PHE A 758 30.54 5.41 24.43
C PHE A 758 30.87 6.90 24.58
N ARG A 759 29.84 7.75 24.56
CA ARG A 759 29.94 9.21 24.77
C ARG A 759 28.65 9.75 25.38
N LYS A 760 28.70 10.83 26.17
CA LYS A 760 27.51 11.44 26.78
C LYS A 760 26.54 11.93 25.68
N SER A 761 27.06 12.50 24.61
CA SER A 761 26.33 12.96 23.43
C SER A 761 25.99 11.85 22.40
N PHE A 762 25.70 10.61 22.83
CA PHE A 762 25.42 9.48 21.92
C PHE A 762 24.26 9.73 20.94
N LYS A 763 23.35 10.66 21.27
CA LYS A 763 22.23 11.08 20.42
C LYS A 763 22.63 12.05 19.29
N LEU A 764 23.85 12.62 19.30
CA LEU A 764 24.38 13.41 18.20
C LEU A 764 24.81 12.53 17.04
N ASN A 765 24.42 12.94 15.83
CA ASN A 765 24.71 12.26 14.57
C ASN A 765 24.87 13.28 13.43
N ALA A 766 25.39 12.85 12.29
CA ALA A 766 25.60 13.73 11.14
C ALA A 766 24.35 14.52 10.72
N GLN A 767 23.14 13.97 10.83
CA GLN A 767 21.90 14.65 10.40
C GLN A 767 21.44 15.77 11.35
N ASN A 768 21.75 15.69 12.65
CA ASN A 768 21.44 16.76 13.60
C ASN A 768 22.56 17.81 13.73
N VAL A 769 23.81 17.44 13.43
CA VAL A 769 24.98 18.36 13.38
C VAL A 769 25.11 19.10 12.05
N PHE A 770 24.79 18.45 10.92
CA PHE A 770 24.79 19.01 9.56
C PHE A 770 23.37 19.02 8.98
N PRO A 771 22.44 19.82 9.51
CA PRO A 771 21.03 19.77 9.13
C PRO A 771 20.81 20.30 7.71
N ASN A 772 20.26 19.43 6.85
CA ASN A 772 19.64 19.81 5.58
C ASN A 772 18.21 20.39 5.81
N PRO A 773 17.53 20.96 4.79
CA PRO A 773 16.20 21.59 4.98
C PRO A 773 15.14 20.70 5.64
N PHE A 774 15.13 19.40 5.36
CA PHE A 774 14.23 18.45 6.02
C PHE A 774 14.60 18.22 7.51
N SER A 775 15.90 18.15 7.81
CA SER A 775 16.43 18.01 9.18
C SER A 775 16.29 19.30 10.00
N CYS A 776 16.20 20.46 9.34
CA CYS A 776 15.82 21.74 9.96
C CYS A 776 14.39 21.71 10.54
N MET A 777 13.49 20.88 9.99
CA MET A 777 12.09 20.76 10.44
C MET A 777 11.86 19.69 11.52
N ARG A 778 12.84 18.83 11.81
CA ARG A 778 12.71 17.74 12.80
C ARG A 778 12.93 18.25 14.23
N VAL A 779 11.86 18.38 15.02
CA VAL A 779 11.90 18.77 16.45
C VAL A 779 12.84 17.86 17.26
N ARG A 780 12.81 16.54 17.01
CA ARG A 780 13.72 15.57 17.66
C ARG A 780 15.19 15.95 17.53
N TYR A 781 15.61 16.48 16.39
CA TYR A 781 17.02 16.86 16.17
C TYR A 781 17.38 18.15 16.90
N ALA A 782 16.44 19.10 17.00
CA ALA A 782 16.62 20.29 17.83
C ALA A 782 16.75 19.92 19.32
N ALA A 783 15.88 19.05 19.83
CA ALA A 783 15.93 18.57 21.22
C ALA A 783 17.18 17.73 21.54
N GLN A 784 17.71 16.96 20.58
CA GLN A 784 18.95 16.20 20.77
C GLN A 784 20.18 17.11 20.88
N VAL A 785 20.27 18.17 20.07
CA VAL A 785 21.39 19.13 20.13
C VAL A 785 21.28 20.04 21.35
N LEU A 786 20.08 20.54 21.64
CA LEU A 786 19.80 21.40 22.80
C LEU A 786 19.49 20.55 24.04
N SER A 787 20.34 19.56 24.34
CA SER A 787 20.17 18.64 25.48
C SER A 787 21.22 18.81 26.56
N ASP A 788 20.85 18.56 27.82
CA ASP A 788 21.80 18.61 28.94
C ASP A 788 22.95 17.59 28.78
N THR A 789 22.69 16.44 28.15
CA THR A 789 23.75 15.47 27.79
C THR A 789 24.82 16.03 26.84
N VAL A 790 24.46 17.00 25.97
CA VAL A 790 25.42 17.68 25.09
C VAL A 790 26.16 18.79 25.85
N ALA A 791 25.46 19.50 26.73
CA ALA A 791 26.08 20.51 27.60
C ALA A 791 27.15 19.90 28.52
N LEU A 792 26.85 18.78 29.17
CA LEU A 792 27.79 18.01 30.00
C LEU A 792 29.00 17.50 29.21
N ASP A 793 28.80 17.01 27.98
CA ASP A 793 29.90 16.49 27.16
C ASP A 793 30.89 17.60 26.73
N ILE A 794 30.39 18.83 26.50
CA ILE A 794 31.23 20.02 26.22
C ILE A 794 31.97 20.48 27.49
N GLU A 795 31.28 20.50 28.64
CA GLU A 795 31.83 20.91 29.93
C GLU A 795 32.99 20.01 30.38
N ASP A 796 32.86 18.68 30.20
CA ASP A 796 33.94 17.71 30.43
C ASP A 796 35.24 18.06 29.67
N GLN A 797 35.12 18.60 28.44
CA GLN A 797 36.29 18.91 27.60
C GLN A 797 37.09 20.13 28.06
N LYS A 798 36.52 20.95 28.97
CA LYS A 798 37.12 22.20 29.48
C LYS A 798 37.64 23.11 28.36
N TRP A 799 36.92 23.20 27.24
CA TRP A 799 37.32 24.05 26.13
C TRP A 799 37.21 25.55 26.50
N PRO A 800 38.17 26.38 26.09
CA PRO A 800 38.10 27.81 26.36
C PRO A 800 36.96 28.45 25.58
N GLY A 801 36.21 29.36 26.22
CA GLY A 801 35.12 30.10 25.59
C GLY A 801 33.93 29.23 25.19
N THR A 802 33.54 28.26 26.03
CA THR A 802 32.30 27.48 25.85
C THR A 802 31.33 27.55 27.02
N THR A 803 31.61 28.36 28.04
CA THR A 803 30.81 28.45 29.28
C THR A 803 29.39 28.93 29.01
N GLU A 804 29.24 29.97 28.20
CA GLU A 804 27.94 30.52 27.81
C GLU A 804 27.26 29.66 26.75
N THR A 805 28.01 28.92 25.94
CA THR A 805 27.43 27.87 25.07
C THR A 805 26.77 26.76 25.90
N VAL A 806 27.44 26.27 26.95
CA VAL A 806 26.91 25.27 27.89
C VAL A 806 25.70 25.82 28.63
N ARG A 807 25.76 27.06 29.13
CA ARG A 807 24.65 27.75 29.81
C ARG A 807 23.43 27.88 28.89
N PHE A 808 23.62 28.37 27.66
CA PHE A 808 22.57 28.51 26.65
C PHE A 808 21.86 27.17 26.38
N ILE A 809 22.61 26.09 26.17
CA ILE A 809 22.04 24.76 25.94
C ILE A 809 21.21 24.29 27.14
N ARG A 810 21.73 24.43 28.38
CA ARG A 810 21.02 24.04 29.61
C ARG A 810 19.72 24.82 29.82
N TYR A 811 19.72 26.13 29.63
CA TYR A 811 18.51 26.95 29.74
C TYR A 811 17.48 26.56 28.66
N CYS A 812 17.91 26.31 27.41
CA CYS A 812 17.01 25.86 26.34
C CYS A 812 16.42 24.46 26.61
N ASN A 813 17.22 23.51 27.10
CA ASN A 813 16.76 22.19 27.52
C ASN A 813 15.69 22.31 28.61
N LYS A 814 16.01 23.04 29.69
CA LYS A 814 15.11 23.19 30.85
C LYS A 814 13.82 23.93 30.48
N PHE A 815 13.88 24.94 29.61
CA PHE A 815 12.69 25.61 29.04
C PHE A 815 11.78 24.60 28.32
N PHE A 816 12.34 23.78 27.44
CA PHE A 816 11.57 22.82 26.66
C PHE A 816 10.95 21.74 27.55
N ASP A 817 11.74 21.12 28.44
CA ASP A 817 11.25 20.07 29.34
C ASP A 817 10.13 20.58 30.27
N THR A 818 10.31 21.78 30.82
CA THR A 818 9.32 22.43 31.70
C THR A 818 7.95 22.57 31.01
N LEU A 819 7.93 22.81 29.70
CA LEU A 819 6.71 23.01 28.92
C LEU A 819 6.28 21.79 28.08
N ASN A 820 6.93 20.62 28.23
CA ASN A 820 6.68 19.43 27.41
C ASN A 820 6.43 18.14 28.23
N GLY A 821 6.06 18.27 29.51
CA GLY A 821 5.54 17.14 30.31
C GLY A 821 4.28 16.53 29.67
N ALA A 822 4.30 15.23 29.38
CA ALA A 822 3.32 14.56 28.51
C ALA A 822 2.25 13.75 29.25
N TYR A 823 2.60 13.16 30.40
CA TYR A 823 1.72 12.35 31.26
C TYR A 823 2.26 12.38 32.70
N ALA A 824 1.43 11.98 33.68
CA ALA A 824 1.69 12.24 35.10
C ALA A 824 3.06 11.72 35.59
N GLU A 825 3.47 10.54 35.15
CA GLU A 825 4.70 9.85 35.55
C GLU A 825 5.89 10.08 34.60
N HIS A 826 5.75 10.96 33.60
CA HIS A 826 6.78 11.17 32.58
C HIS A 826 8.14 11.56 33.20
N HIS A 827 8.10 12.39 34.24
CA HIS A 827 9.27 12.79 35.01
C HIS A 827 9.95 11.65 35.79
N ILE A 828 9.19 10.63 36.22
CA ILE A 828 9.71 9.46 36.93
C ILE A 828 10.42 8.56 35.93
N ARG A 829 9.72 8.17 34.85
CA ARG A 829 10.25 7.26 33.81
C ARG A 829 11.50 7.82 33.11
N ILE A 830 11.57 9.13 32.90
CA ILE A 830 12.71 9.81 32.26
C ILE A 830 13.72 10.33 33.29
N LYS A 831 13.45 10.20 34.60
CA LYS A 831 14.26 10.75 35.72
C LYS A 831 14.59 12.25 35.58
N ASN A 832 13.62 13.03 35.09
CA ASN A 832 13.77 14.48 34.85
C ASN A 832 12.60 15.26 35.47
N LYS A 833 12.86 15.91 36.61
CA LYS A 833 11.88 16.66 37.40
C LYS A 833 11.18 17.78 36.63
N ASN A 834 11.81 18.35 35.58
CA ASN A 834 11.21 19.44 34.80
C ASN A 834 9.98 18.97 34.00
N LEU A 835 9.93 17.69 33.61
CA LEU A 835 8.81 17.07 32.87
C LEU A 835 7.59 16.74 33.76
N ALA A 836 7.60 17.11 35.05
CA ALA A 836 6.51 16.81 35.97
C ALA A 836 5.21 17.54 35.59
N PRO A 837 4.03 16.96 35.81
CA PRO A 837 2.79 17.70 35.63
C PRO A 837 2.68 18.79 36.70
N TYR A 838 2.06 19.91 36.35
CA TYR A 838 1.81 21.01 37.26
C TYR A 838 0.65 20.66 38.19
N ARG A 839 0.83 20.85 39.50
CA ARG A 839 -0.18 20.61 40.55
C ARG A 839 -0.50 21.84 41.39
N ASP A 840 0.39 22.84 41.35
CA ASP A 840 0.31 24.04 42.16
C ASP A 840 0.25 25.27 41.25
N VAL A 841 -0.60 26.23 41.61
CA VAL A 841 -0.66 27.56 41.00
C VAL A 841 0.66 28.31 41.18
N ASN A 842 1.37 28.01 42.27
CA ASN A 842 2.63 28.58 42.70
C ASN A 842 3.86 27.73 42.37
N ASP A 843 3.74 26.75 41.45
CA ASP A 843 4.85 25.88 41.03
C ASP A 843 6.13 26.69 40.71
N VAL A 844 7.22 26.39 41.42
CA VAL A 844 8.51 27.11 41.36
C VAL A 844 9.11 27.18 39.95
N ARG A 845 8.70 26.30 39.03
CA ARG A 845 9.10 26.36 37.62
C ARG A 845 8.56 27.61 36.93
N PHE A 846 7.45 28.19 37.38
CA PHE A 846 6.95 29.48 36.88
C PHE A 846 7.90 30.63 37.22
N ALA A 847 8.40 30.71 38.46
CA ALA A 847 9.43 31.69 38.82
C ALA A 847 10.72 31.48 38.00
N TRP A 848 11.16 30.22 37.81
CA TRP A 848 12.32 29.94 36.95
C TRP A 848 12.10 30.32 35.48
N LEU A 849 10.89 30.16 34.94
CA LEU A 849 10.58 30.67 33.60
C LEU A 849 10.58 32.21 33.55
N GLY A 850 10.36 32.89 34.68
CA GLY A 850 10.28 34.35 34.79
C GLY A 850 8.85 34.88 34.85
N VAL A 851 7.88 34.05 35.22
CA VAL A 851 6.51 34.45 35.53
C VAL A 851 6.44 34.82 37.03
N PRO A 852 5.98 36.03 37.40
CA PRO A 852 5.85 36.42 38.80
C PRO A 852 4.98 35.47 39.62
N LEU A 853 5.33 35.36 40.90
CA LEU A 853 4.67 34.55 41.91
C LEU A 853 4.50 35.36 43.21
N PRO A 854 3.36 35.25 43.92
CA PRO A 854 3.21 35.85 45.25
C PRO A 854 4.28 35.32 46.21
N GLY A 855 4.88 36.21 47.02
CA GLY A 855 5.93 35.84 47.99
C GLY A 855 7.28 35.42 47.39
N HIS A 856 7.42 35.38 46.07
CA HIS A 856 8.67 35.03 45.39
C HIS A 856 9.21 36.24 44.62
N GLU A 857 10.26 36.85 45.14
CA GLU A 857 11.06 37.78 44.35
C GLU A 857 11.74 37.05 43.18
N LEU A 858 11.71 37.68 42.01
CA LEU A 858 12.39 37.18 40.82
C LEU A 858 13.91 37.36 41.01
N GLN A 859 14.56 36.35 41.60
CA GLN A 859 15.99 36.39 41.88
C GLN A 859 16.81 36.73 40.63
N GLU A 860 17.65 37.75 40.77
CA GLU A 860 18.43 38.35 39.69
C GLU A 860 19.33 37.30 38.99
N GLY A 861 19.36 37.33 37.66
CA GLY A 861 20.13 36.39 36.82
C GLY A 861 19.66 34.92 36.80
N LYS A 862 18.63 34.52 37.57
CA LYS A 862 18.25 33.10 37.77
C LYS A 862 17.03 32.62 36.98
N SER A 863 16.24 33.49 36.34
CA SER A 863 15.10 33.09 35.50
C SER A 863 15.42 33.15 34.00
N PHE A 864 14.72 32.34 33.19
CA PHE A 864 14.96 32.24 31.75
C PHE A 864 14.58 33.52 30.98
N LEU A 865 13.43 34.12 31.29
CA LEU A 865 13.06 35.39 30.64
C LEU A 865 13.95 36.57 31.07
N LYS A 866 14.48 36.57 32.30
CA LYS A 866 15.49 37.57 32.74
C LYS A 866 16.81 37.35 32.01
N TYR A 867 17.31 36.11 31.91
CA TYR A 867 18.48 35.77 31.08
C TYR A 867 18.37 36.26 29.62
N LEU A 868 17.21 36.05 28.97
CA LEU A 868 16.98 36.54 27.61
C LEU A 868 16.86 38.08 27.52
N GLN A 869 16.48 38.74 28.61
CA GLN A 869 16.37 40.18 28.70
C GLN A 869 17.75 40.82 28.94
N ASP A 870 18.51 40.30 29.90
CA ASP A 870 19.88 40.74 30.22
C ASP A 870 20.82 40.58 29.01
N TRP A 871 20.74 39.44 28.32
CA TRP A 871 21.46 39.22 27.06
C TRP A 871 21.09 40.26 26.00
N LYS A 872 19.81 40.62 25.89
CA LYS A 872 19.40 41.68 24.96
C LYS A 872 20.02 43.01 25.40
N ASP A 873 19.87 43.39 26.66
CA ASP A 873 20.26 44.71 27.15
C ASP A 873 21.79 44.91 27.12
N GLU A 874 22.59 43.87 27.37
CA GLU A 874 24.05 43.84 27.11
C GLU A 874 24.36 44.18 25.64
N VAL A 875 23.72 43.49 24.70
CA VAL A 875 23.95 43.70 23.26
C VAL A 875 23.45 45.07 22.80
N GLU A 876 22.37 45.60 23.38
CA GLU A 876 21.89 46.95 23.08
C GLU A 876 22.82 48.05 23.64
N ALA A 877 23.57 47.79 24.72
CA ALA A 877 24.56 48.72 25.27
C ALA A 877 25.83 48.87 24.41
N LEU A 878 26.15 47.90 23.54
CA LEU A 878 27.34 47.95 22.69
C LEU A 878 27.30 49.13 21.68
N PRO A 879 28.45 49.74 21.31
CA PRO A 879 28.52 50.81 20.31
C PRO A 879 28.48 50.26 18.87
N LEU A 880 27.45 49.47 18.55
CA LEU A 880 27.28 48.78 17.26
C LEU A 880 25.97 49.17 16.56
N SER A 881 25.90 49.00 15.24
CA SER A 881 24.67 49.26 14.49
C SER A 881 23.57 48.25 14.83
N ARG A 882 22.30 48.66 14.66
CA ARG A 882 21.12 47.80 14.87
C ARG A 882 21.24 46.45 14.16
N LYS A 883 21.70 46.45 12.90
CA LYS A 883 21.88 45.22 12.09
C LYS A 883 22.99 44.30 12.61
N GLN A 884 23.99 44.82 13.32
CA GLN A 884 25.02 44.01 13.99
C GLN A 884 24.46 43.43 15.30
N LYS A 885 23.85 44.28 16.14
CA LYS A 885 23.19 43.88 17.40
C LYS A 885 22.15 42.79 17.19
N ASP A 886 21.29 42.94 16.18
CA ASP A 886 20.26 41.96 15.82
C ASP A 886 20.83 40.60 15.37
N LYS A 887 22.13 40.48 15.07
CA LYS A 887 22.81 39.19 14.80
C LYS A 887 23.35 38.52 16.06
N MET A 888 23.57 39.27 17.15
CA MET A 888 24.23 38.81 18.38
C MET A 888 23.27 38.15 19.38
N THR A 889 21.96 38.26 19.15
CA THR A 889 20.90 37.63 19.95
C THR A 889 20.07 36.63 19.13
N LEU A 890 19.27 35.81 19.82
CA LEU A 890 18.16 35.08 19.20
C LEU A 890 17.26 36.06 18.43
N CYS A 891 16.66 35.63 17.32
CA CYS A 891 15.81 36.54 16.55
C CYS A 891 14.62 37.01 17.40
N TRP A 892 14.26 38.30 17.28
CA TRP A 892 13.23 38.91 18.13
C TRP A 892 11.91 38.14 18.08
N GLN A 893 11.57 37.56 16.92
CA GLN A 893 10.39 36.72 16.74
C GLN A 893 10.42 35.50 17.66
N THR A 894 11.57 34.81 17.77
CA THR A 894 11.72 33.66 18.68
C THR A 894 11.58 34.10 20.14
N VAL A 895 12.21 35.22 20.53
CA VAL A 895 12.12 35.74 21.91
C VAL A 895 10.69 36.16 22.26
N THR A 896 9.97 36.83 21.34
CA THR A 896 8.55 37.18 21.50
C THR A 896 7.67 35.93 21.62
N GLY A 897 7.93 34.89 20.83
CA GLY A 897 7.22 33.62 20.93
C GLY A 897 7.45 32.89 22.26
N ILE A 898 8.70 32.91 22.76
CA ILE A 898 9.07 32.38 24.08
C ILE A 898 8.33 33.14 25.19
N LYS A 899 8.42 34.49 25.22
CA LYS A 899 7.69 35.33 26.19
C LYS A 899 6.19 35.02 26.16
N ARG A 900 5.60 34.96 24.96
CA ARG A 900 4.16 34.71 24.77
C ARG A 900 3.73 33.34 25.28
N SER A 901 4.41 32.28 24.86
CA SER A 901 4.10 30.90 25.25
C SER A 901 4.26 30.66 26.75
N ILE A 902 5.31 31.21 27.38
CA ILE A 902 5.53 31.13 28.82
C ILE A 902 4.36 31.75 29.60
N HIS A 903 3.99 33.00 29.30
CA HIS A 903 2.91 33.68 30.01
C HIS A 903 1.54 33.04 29.73
N ALA A 904 1.26 32.67 28.48
CA ALA A 904 -0.02 32.04 28.10
C ALA A 904 -0.19 30.64 28.72
N ILE A 905 0.84 29.79 28.72
CA ILE A 905 0.76 28.45 29.33
C ILE A 905 0.67 28.56 30.86
N ALA A 906 1.45 29.44 31.48
CA ALA A 906 1.36 29.66 32.94
C ALA A 906 -0.02 30.19 33.36
N GLY A 907 -0.57 31.15 32.60
CA GLY A 907 -1.94 31.65 32.80
C GLY A 907 -2.99 30.55 32.65
N ALA A 908 -2.92 29.76 31.57
CA ALA A 908 -3.85 28.66 31.32
C ALA A 908 -3.79 27.57 32.39
N ILE A 909 -2.59 27.21 32.88
CA ILE A 909 -2.42 26.23 33.95
C ILE A 909 -2.97 26.77 35.28
N ARG A 910 -2.61 27.99 35.69
CA ARG A 910 -3.13 28.61 36.91
C ARG A 910 -4.66 28.69 36.88
N PHE A 911 -5.23 29.16 35.77
CA PHE A 911 -6.68 29.22 35.58
C PHE A 911 -7.37 27.86 35.80
N LEU A 912 -6.81 26.76 35.27
CA LEU A 912 -7.38 25.41 35.42
C LEU A 912 -7.21 24.81 36.83
N LEU A 913 -6.17 25.23 37.55
CA LEU A 913 -5.92 24.85 38.95
C LEU A 913 -6.72 25.73 39.94
N GLN A 914 -7.29 26.85 39.48
CA GLN A 914 -8.10 27.80 40.26
C GLN A 914 -9.61 27.72 39.97
N LEU A 915 -10.05 26.72 39.19
CA LEU A 915 -11.49 26.44 39.02
C LEU A 915 -12.10 25.96 40.34
N GLU A 916 -13.40 26.21 40.53
CA GLU A 916 -14.20 25.70 41.67
C GLU A 916 -14.10 24.17 41.80
N GLU A 917 -14.10 23.46 40.67
CA GLU A 917 -13.68 22.06 40.58
C GLU A 917 -12.31 22.00 39.88
N PRO A 918 -11.18 22.04 40.63
CA PRO A 918 -9.86 22.17 40.05
C PRO A 918 -9.37 20.84 39.46
N ALA A 919 -8.58 20.92 38.39
CA ALA A 919 -7.87 19.76 37.87
C ALA A 919 -6.77 19.30 38.84
N LYS A 920 -6.73 18.01 39.20
CA LYS A 920 -5.67 17.47 40.10
C LYS A 920 -4.24 17.70 39.61
N PHE A 921 -4.04 17.79 38.29
CA PHE A 921 -2.78 18.12 37.65
C PHE A 921 -2.97 18.50 36.18
N ILE A 922 -2.04 19.26 35.59
CA ILE A 922 -2.00 19.59 34.15
C ILE A 922 -0.65 19.20 33.54
N ASN A 923 -0.70 18.52 32.38
CA ASN A 923 0.47 18.18 31.57
C ASN A 923 0.71 19.28 30.52
N ALA A 924 1.86 19.96 30.57
CA ALA A 924 2.12 21.12 29.70
C ALA A 924 2.09 20.80 28.19
N ARG A 925 2.43 19.57 27.77
CA ARG A 925 2.38 19.16 26.36
C ARG A 925 0.97 19.23 25.75
N VAL A 926 -0.09 19.31 26.55
CA VAL A 926 -1.46 19.50 26.04
C VAL A 926 -1.63 20.81 25.25
N PHE A 927 -0.75 21.79 25.48
CA PHE A 927 -0.70 23.08 24.77
C PHE A 927 0.20 23.06 23.52
N SER A 928 0.58 21.88 23.00
CA SER A 928 1.35 21.73 21.75
C SER A 928 0.45 21.52 20.52
N GLN A 929 0.96 21.88 19.34
CA GLN A 929 0.28 21.63 18.06
C GLN A 929 0.54 20.24 17.44
N ASP A 930 1.42 19.41 18.04
CA ASP A 930 1.66 18.01 17.68
C ASP A 930 0.38 17.22 17.31
N PRO A 931 -0.78 17.37 18.01
CA PRO A 931 -2.01 16.65 17.68
C PRO A 931 -2.59 16.97 16.30
N LEU A 932 -2.32 18.16 15.75
CA LEU A 932 -2.74 18.63 14.43
C LEU A 932 -1.74 18.21 13.35
N GLU A 933 -0.43 18.33 13.59
CA GLU A 933 0.60 17.78 12.69
C GLU A 933 0.44 16.25 12.49
N GLN A 934 0.07 15.54 13.56
CA GLN A 934 -0.27 14.12 13.46
C GLN A 934 -1.50 13.87 12.57
N HIS A 935 -2.48 14.78 12.56
CA HIS A 935 -3.61 14.69 11.65
C HIS A 935 -3.19 14.94 10.19
N PHE A 936 -2.37 15.95 9.92
CA PHE A 936 -1.78 16.17 8.58
C PHE A 936 -0.94 14.98 8.12
N SER A 937 -0.18 14.37 9.03
CA SER A 937 0.54 13.12 8.74
C SER A 937 -0.42 12.01 8.34
N LEU A 938 -1.54 11.81 9.04
CA LEU A 938 -2.58 10.83 8.65
C LEU A 938 -3.25 11.17 7.29
N GLN A 939 -3.39 12.45 6.96
CA GLN A 939 -3.87 12.90 5.64
C GLN A 939 -2.88 12.50 4.53
N SER A 940 -1.58 12.68 4.76
CA SER A 940 -0.50 12.44 3.78
C SER A 940 0.08 11.01 3.78
N MET A 941 -0.17 10.20 4.81
CA MET A 941 0.24 8.79 4.87
C MET A 941 -0.44 7.91 3.81
N GLY A 942 -1.49 8.42 3.15
CA GLY A 942 -1.96 7.86 1.89
C GLY A 942 -2.34 6.38 1.96
N ARG A 943 -3.11 5.96 2.99
CA ARG A 943 -3.63 4.59 3.25
C ARG A 943 -4.41 4.01 2.04
N GLY A 944 -3.71 3.67 0.95
CA GLY A 944 -4.27 3.42 -0.38
C GLY A 944 -4.68 4.69 -1.17
N GLY A 945 -4.02 5.84 -0.98
CA GLY A 945 -4.37 7.11 -1.64
C GLY A 945 -3.24 8.14 -1.72
N SER A 946 -3.51 9.32 -2.31
CA SER A 946 -2.47 10.34 -2.54
C SER A 946 -1.78 10.79 -1.25
N ARG A 947 -0.44 10.93 -1.33
CA ARG A 947 0.43 11.55 -0.31
C ARG A 947 0.31 13.07 -0.27
N ASN A 948 -0.11 13.69 -1.37
CA ASN A 948 -0.46 15.11 -1.45
C ASN A 948 -1.95 15.21 -1.85
N PRO A 949 -2.88 15.33 -0.88
CA PRO A 949 -4.30 15.38 -1.18
C PRO A 949 -4.71 16.73 -1.79
N ASN A 950 -5.78 16.76 -2.57
CA ASN A 950 -6.49 18.01 -2.89
C ASN A 950 -7.53 18.36 -1.80
N ALA A 951 -8.09 19.56 -1.84
CA ALA A 951 -9.10 20.04 -0.89
C ALA A 951 -10.29 19.07 -0.71
N PHE A 952 -10.81 18.50 -1.80
CA PHE A 952 -11.88 17.51 -1.74
C PHE A 952 -11.46 16.23 -1.01
N GLN A 953 -10.28 15.69 -1.31
CA GLN A 953 -9.73 14.51 -0.63
C GLN A 953 -9.48 14.77 0.85
N PHE A 954 -8.96 15.95 1.21
CA PHE A 954 -8.75 16.38 2.59
C PHE A 954 -10.06 16.38 3.38
N GLY A 955 -11.10 17.03 2.86
CA GLY A 955 -12.42 17.11 3.50
C GLY A 955 -13.06 15.73 3.72
N ASN A 956 -13.02 14.84 2.71
CA ASN A 956 -13.52 13.47 2.87
C ASN A 956 -12.73 12.68 3.93
N LYS A 957 -11.39 12.74 3.91
CA LYS A 957 -10.53 12.07 4.88
C LYS A 957 -10.73 12.63 6.30
N ARG A 958 -10.92 13.94 6.45
CA ARG A 958 -11.21 14.63 7.73
C ARG A 958 -12.46 14.04 8.37
N ASP A 959 -13.59 14.09 7.65
CA ASP A 959 -14.90 13.64 8.13
C ASP A 959 -14.89 12.13 8.39
N ALA A 960 -14.29 11.34 7.50
CA ALA A 960 -14.18 9.89 7.67
C ALA A 960 -13.29 9.49 8.86
N THR A 961 -12.23 10.24 9.15
CA THR A 961 -11.39 10.02 10.34
C THR A 961 -12.14 10.39 11.61
N ALA A 962 -12.90 11.49 11.62
CA ALA A 962 -13.75 11.86 12.75
C ALA A 962 -14.80 10.77 13.01
N GLN A 963 -15.51 10.32 11.98
CA GLN A 963 -16.52 9.27 12.09
C GLN A 963 -15.95 7.90 12.51
N MET A 964 -14.78 7.50 11.99
CA MET A 964 -14.13 6.26 12.44
C MET A 964 -13.63 6.34 13.90
N ARG A 965 -13.22 7.51 14.39
CA ARG A 965 -12.88 7.73 15.82
C ARG A 965 -14.09 7.80 16.74
N GLU A 966 -15.27 8.12 16.21
CA GLU A 966 -16.51 8.18 16.97
C GLU A 966 -17.18 6.81 17.06
N MET A 967 -17.44 6.20 15.90
CA MET A 967 -18.16 4.94 15.82
C MET A 967 -17.26 3.74 16.12
N GLY A 968 -15.97 3.80 15.79
CA GLY A 968 -15.05 2.68 15.95
C GLY A 968 -14.90 2.27 17.42
N SER A 969 -15.06 0.98 17.69
CA SER A 969 -14.94 0.43 19.03
C SER A 969 -13.59 0.77 19.65
N LYS A 970 -13.58 1.53 20.75
CA LYS A 970 -12.39 1.73 21.55
C LYS A 970 -12.17 0.51 22.43
N LEU A 971 -10.94 0.03 22.47
CA LEU A 971 -10.49 -0.77 23.63
C LEU A 971 -10.51 0.15 24.86
N LEU A 972 -11.07 -0.35 25.96
CA LEU A 972 -10.99 0.31 27.26
C LEU A 972 -9.55 0.18 27.80
N SER A 973 -8.68 1.07 27.33
CA SER A 973 -7.32 1.26 27.83
C SER A 973 -7.07 2.76 28.07
N GLY A 974 -7.68 3.28 29.14
CA GLY A 974 -7.31 4.57 29.71
C GLY A 974 -6.30 4.37 30.85
N ASN A 975 -5.52 5.40 31.19
CA ASN A 975 -4.60 5.37 32.34
C ASN A 975 -5.34 5.61 33.67
N THR A 976 -6.56 5.08 33.80
CA THR A 976 -7.45 5.21 34.95
C THR A 976 -8.20 3.91 35.09
N GLU A 977 -7.96 3.24 36.21
CA GLU A 977 -8.57 1.98 36.66
C GLU A 977 -8.24 0.72 35.83
N SER A 978 -7.67 -0.25 36.54
CA SER A 978 -7.49 -1.63 36.09
C SER A 978 -8.84 -2.38 36.11
N LEU A 979 -8.96 -3.42 35.28
CA LEU A 979 -10.12 -4.31 35.11
C LEU A 979 -11.37 -3.71 34.42
N ALA A 980 -11.33 -3.61 33.09
CA ALA A 980 -12.44 -4.02 32.19
C ALA A 980 -11.99 -3.99 30.71
N SER A 981 -11.05 -4.85 30.31
CA SER A 981 -10.56 -4.93 28.93
C SER A 981 -11.55 -5.64 27.98
N GLY A 982 -12.72 -5.04 27.76
CA GLY A 982 -13.78 -5.53 26.90
C GLY A 982 -14.27 -4.48 25.89
N MET A 983 -14.84 -4.94 24.79
CA MET A 983 -15.63 -4.10 23.87
C MET A 983 -17.09 -4.17 24.33
N ALA A 984 -17.73 -3.03 24.60
CA ALA A 984 -19.15 -3.02 24.98
C ALA A 984 -20.04 -3.35 23.77
N ILE A 985 -21.06 -4.19 23.96
CA ILE A 985 -22.15 -4.32 22.98
C ILE A 985 -22.98 -3.05 23.01
N SER A 986 -23.34 -2.58 21.83
CA SER A 986 -24.19 -1.42 21.61
C SER A 986 -25.05 -1.64 20.37
N ASP A 987 -26.36 -1.58 20.59
CA ASP A 987 -27.41 -1.72 19.59
C ASP A 987 -27.77 -0.35 18.98
N GLU A 988 -27.11 0.72 19.46
CA GLU A 988 -27.35 2.11 19.04
C GLU A 988 -27.18 2.24 17.51
N PRO A 989 -28.21 2.74 16.79
CA PRO A 989 -28.19 2.79 15.33
C PRO A 989 -27.16 3.81 14.82
N LEU A 990 -26.15 3.30 14.09
CA LEU A 990 -25.08 4.13 13.55
C LEU A 990 -25.56 5.06 12.41
N PRO A 991 -25.12 6.32 12.38
CA PRO A 991 -25.45 7.25 11.31
C PRO A 991 -24.84 6.76 9.98
N LYS A 992 -25.69 6.63 8.96
CA LYS A 992 -25.32 6.11 7.63
C LYS A 992 -25.60 7.12 6.55
N ARG A 993 -24.73 7.19 5.54
CA ARG A 993 -24.87 8.07 4.38
C ARG A 993 -26.26 7.92 3.76
N PRO A 994 -27.07 8.99 3.67
CA PRO A 994 -28.38 8.92 3.05
C PRO A 994 -28.23 8.54 1.57
N ARG A 995 -28.99 7.53 1.15
CA ARG A 995 -29.12 7.19 -0.26
C ARG A 995 -30.07 8.20 -0.90
N ASN A 996 -29.57 9.06 -1.79
CA ASN A 996 -30.42 9.86 -2.65
C ASN A 996 -31.32 8.89 -3.43
N SER A 997 -32.61 8.82 -3.08
CA SER A 997 -33.59 8.16 -3.93
C SER A 997 -33.59 8.91 -5.25
N LYS A 998 -33.27 8.21 -6.34
CA LYS A 998 -33.40 8.79 -7.69
C LYS A 998 -34.90 9.02 -7.94
N LYS A 999 -35.41 10.19 -7.59
CA LYS A 999 -36.57 10.77 -8.28
C LYS A 999 -36.12 10.97 -9.72
N ARG A 1000 -36.32 9.93 -10.54
CA ARG A 1000 -36.47 10.07 -12.00
C ARG A 1000 -37.67 10.99 -12.19
N LYS A 1001 -37.39 12.27 -12.40
CA LYS A 1001 -38.24 13.15 -13.21
C LYS A 1001 -37.74 13.06 -14.64
#